data_AF-A0A960CCV5-F1
#
_entry.id   AF-A0A960CCV5-F1
#
_cell.length_a   1.000
_cell.length_b   1.000
_cell.length_c   1.000
_cell.angle_alpha   90.00
_cell.angle_beta   90.00
_cell.angle_gamma   90.00
#
_symmetry.space_group_name_H-M   'P 1'
#
loop_
_entity.id
_entity.type
_entity.pdbx_description
1 polymer ?
#
loop_
_entity_poly.entity_id
_entity_poly.type
_entity_poly.pdbx_seq_one_letter_code
_entity_poly.pdbx_strand_id
1 'polypeptide(L)'
;MGTTITITGSSFDGTALAAVNTVYFGCSNGSATCAGGVTAKPISVSRTEIKVQVPVGATTGFVQVSAPTTGKTSYSNYSSQPFTVEASVPAPTIAKLSANSGVVGQSVTIIGADFTQDATVKFGCAAKSCPGSAKGAVVTFVNPQEIQAEIPKGAVGGYLQVATASGTAYSPNSFTVNTPSITSIDPTAGTVGSPVAINGSFFAGTTLVTFAGGADGKGVSVDQSGFEVINGSDKVSQILVSAIPTGAQTGTIQVTTPNGLLTSKTWTNVGQPTITSIAPTTGKIGSQVTITGTKFTNANGDPVVVQNVQFTSLGTPDSKGTAPEILVPAEFFEVVSDTQIIATVPDKATTGPVTVTTSGGIGTGAKYTVVVDKYPALPTWVNSSGTATSIGVPLTAFRGYISTSIADTLAKPLPSSGPAGRCVSDGCPIPEGESTPSVANTVGEYGFNIVYALMGKPTTDAKLPDWYRAVANPVVQLATQPNVLTFISETVAQGTTPLGLTLGNAVATFVQKSFGNADLAAKFAPFLGTLNLPNQVLPALDFLTNVSKDGVNAALLSTFKPAQAQQALIKFFKDPVVQGVLKDATTSAVKVLLGLQSPDWEGAPQPPTNAVADYLGQLGAVKLLGDGNPYSSALGDTISGTITRLFSSIGETVAVGAGTALVTFLNWTAPSGQQDVPTILANTMVNGLFQALQTPCTDCKPLPFPDQPPLLPSLAPAAGAAVTGFVGSLLSDSSVLQGVGTFVTDLVPGVLGNQGVQDDIEAQVSDSVSRFLGDDLGAVVGPKVGAAVVDLVTDTTVSTALTTFVNTAFGDFLGSSGVVSALADAAGTLATAQLDGTIKDVLPKVEQALRTNPAIDIGVNAGVTAAMAGLLGDMPLWSAVDGVVSSLVGGLLADVQVQSVLADTVAQLVSAQLEKKK
;
A
#
# COMPACT_ATOMS: atom_id res chain seq x y z
N MET A 1 15.25 46.02 -57.27
CA MET A 1 16.01 45.72 -58.51
C MET A 1 15.18 44.78 -59.38
N GLY A 2 15.37 44.75 -60.71
CA GLY A 2 14.65 43.83 -61.61
C GLY A 2 13.26 44.29 -62.08
N THR A 3 12.74 45.39 -61.53
CA THR A 3 11.47 46.01 -61.94
C THR A 3 11.65 46.80 -63.24
N THR A 4 10.64 46.78 -64.11
CA THR A 4 10.59 47.68 -65.29
C THR A 4 10.03 49.03 -64.87
N ILE A 5 10.76 50.09 -65.17
CA ILE A 5 10.35 51.48 -64.92
C ILE A 5 10.13 52.23 -66.23
N THR A 6 9.35 53.31 -66.17
CA THR A 6 9.13 54.22 -67.30
C THR A 6 9.75 55.58 -66.97
N ILE A 7 10.63 56.05 -67.84
CA ILE A 7 11.28 57.37 -67.77
C ILE A 7 10.57 58.26 -68.79
N THR A 8 10.00 59.38 -68.33
CA THR A 8 9.25 60.32 -69.18
C THR A 8 10.04 61.60 -69.44
N GLY A 9 9.91 62.16 -70.63
CA GLY A 9 10.58 63.39 -71.04
C GLY A 9 10.15 63.84 -72.44
N SER A 10 11.04 64.54 -73.15
CA SER A 10 10.76 65.02 -74.51
C SER A 10 11.98 64.84 -75.41
N SER A 11 11.74 64.53 -76.69
CA SER A 11 12.74 64.43 -77.76
C SER A 11 13.73 63.26 -77.62
N PHE A 12 13.29 62.12 -77.08
CA PHE A 12 14.14 60.91 -76.98
C PHE A 12 14.39 60.20 -78.33
N ASP A 13 13.69 60.58 -79.42
CA ASP A 13 13.77 59.96 -80.76
C ASP A 13 13.76 60.97 -81.95
N GLY A 14 14.30 62.19 -81.79
CA GLY A 14 14.17 63.24 -82.82
C GLY A 14 14.88 62.99 -84.16
N THR A 15 14.31 63.47 -85.27
CA THR A 15 14.77 63.27 -86.67
C THR A 15 16.18 63.78 -87.02
N ALA A 16 16.88 64.46 -86.08
CA ALA A 16 18.27 64.90 -86.23
C ALA A 16 19.26 64.20 -85.26
N LEU A 17 18.80 63.26 -84.42
CA LEU A 17 19.59 62.52 -83.43
C LEU A 17 19.19 61.02 -83.46
N ALA A 18 20.11 60.08 -83.25
CA ALA A 18 19.69 58.67 -83.10
C ALA A 18 18.90 58.48 -81.80
N ALA A 19 17.96 57.53 -81.76
CA ALA A 19 17.18 57.24 -80.54
C ALA A 19 18.11 56.87 -79.35
N VAL A 20 17.70 57.25 -78.13
CA VAL A 20 18.41 56.87 -76.90
C VAL A 20 18.65 55.36 -76.89
N ASN A 21 19.90 54.94 -76.71
CA ASN A 21 20.27 53.53 -76.77
C ASN A 21 20.82 52.98 -75.45
N THR A 22 21.11 53.85 -74.47
CA THR A 22 21.71 53.48 -73.19
C THR A 22 21.14 54.32 -72.05
N VAL A 23 20.79 53.66 -70.94
CA VAL A 23 20.37 54.28 -69.67
C VAL A 23 21.37 53.89 -68.57
N TYR A 24 21.78 54.85 -67.74
CA TYR A 24 22.68 54.62 -66.61
C TYR A 24 21.94 54.83 -65.30
N PHE A 25 22.12 53.92 -64.35
CA PHE A 25 21.54 53.99 -63.00
C PHE A 25 22.60 54.24 -61.94
N GLY A 26 22.27 55.04 -60.92
CA GLY A 26 23.15 55.30 -59.78
C GLY A 26 24.15 56.44 -60.01
N CYS A 27 23.84 57.39 -60.88
CA CYS A 27 24.73 58.50 -61.20
C CYS A 27 24.70 59.61 -60.13
N SER A 28 25.83 60.30 -59.95
CA SER A 28 25.94 61.54 -59.17
C SER A 28 25.57 62.77 -60.03
N ASN A 29 24.91 63.76 -59.42
CA ASN A 29 24.37 64.93 -60.13
C ASN A 29 25.47 65.87 -60.66
N GLY A 30 25.34 66.37 -61.90
CA GLY A 30 26.18 67.45 -62.45
C GLY A 30 27.50 67.05 -63.13
N SER A 31 27.78 65.75 -63.32
CA SER A 31 28.93 65.29 -64.12
C SER A 31 28.60 65.21 -65.61
N ALA A 32 29.56 65.50 -66.51
CA ALA A 32 29.36 65.32 -67.96
C ALA A 32 29.33 63.84 -68.39
N THR A 33 29.83 62.94 -67.55
CA THR A 33 29.85 61.48 -67.76
C THR A 33 29.47 60.75 -66.48
N CYS A 34 28.51 59.81 -66.52
CA CYS A 34 28.17 58.95 -65.38
C CYS A 34 29.26 57.88 -65.12
N ALA A 35 30.37 58.30 -64.52
CA ALA A 35 31.45 57.40 -64.11
C ALA A 35 31.00 56.61 -62.86
N GLY A 36 30.76 55.30 -63.02
CA GLY A 36 30.38 54.38 -61.94
C GLY A 36 28.92 53.91 -61.95
N GLY A 37 28.07 54.43 -62.84
CA GLY A 37 26.69 53.94 -62.98
C GLY A 37 26.58 52.61 -63.72
N VAL A 38 25.59 51.80 -63.35
CA VAL A 38 25.30 50.52 -64.02
C VAL A 38 24.45 50.79 -65.26
N THR A 39 24.86 50.25 -66.41
CA THR A 39 24.17 50.46 -67.68
C THR A 39 23.01 49.48 -67.87
N ALA A 40 21.94 49.95 -68.49
CA ALA A 40 20.83 49.15 -68.98
C ALA A 40 20.44 49.62 -70.38
N LYS A 41 20.05 48.66 -71.23
CA LYS A 41 19.51 48.94 -72.55
C LYS A 41 17.99 49.19 -72.43
N PRO A 42 17.45 50.26 -73.05
CA PRO A 42 16.01 50.44 -73.13
C PRO A 42 15.30 49.22 -73.72
N ILE A 43 14.15 48.86 -73.14
CA ILE A 43 13.21 47.88 -73.69
C ILE A 43 12.45 48.51 -74.86
N SER A 44 12.03 49.77 -74.72
CA SER A 44 11.37 50.54 -75.78
C SER A 44 11.63 52.04 -75.60
N VAL A 45 11.73 52.77 -76.71
CA VAL A 45 11.93 54.22 -76.74
C VAL A 45 10.91 54.84 -77.68
N SER A 46 10.25 55.91 -77.22
CA SER A 46 9.40 56.80 -78.01
C SER A 46 9.83 58.25 -77.73
N ARG A 47 9.26 59.20 -78.48
CA ARG A 47 9.57 60.63 -78.31
C ARG A 47 9.50 61.15 -76.88
N THR A 48 8.61 60.60 -76.07
CA THR A 48 8.34 61.08 -74.72
C THR A 48 8.59 60.06 -73.62
N GLU A 49 8.83 58.79 -73.95
CA GLU A 49 8.98 57.72 -72.93
C GLU A 49 10.06 56.71 -73.28
N ILE A 50 10.78 56.26 -72.24
CA ILE A 50 11.73 55.16 -72.27
C ILE A 50 11.30 54.14 -71.22
N LYS A 51 11.04 52.89 -71.62
CA LYS A 51 10.86 51.78 -70.69
C LYS A 51 12.15 51.01 -70.55
N VAL A 52 12.59 50.76 -69.32
CA VAL A 52 13.86 50.09 -69.04
C VAL A 52 13.75 49.29 -67.75
N GLN A 53 14.41 48.14 -67.70
CA GLN A 53 14.50 47.33 -66.47
C GLN A 53 15.65 47.83 -65.61
N VAL A 54 15.41 48.01 -64.31
CA VAL A 54 16.46 48.42 -63.37
C VAL A 54 17.46 47.27 -63.21
N PRO A 55 18.74 47.44 -63.59
CA PRO A 55 19.71 46.36 -63.61
C PRO A 55 20.09 45.91 -62.18
N VAL A 56 20.50 44.65 -62.06
CA VAL A 56 21.04 44.12 -60.80
C VAL A 56 22.36 44.82 -60.48
N GLY A 57 22.53 45.26 -59.24
CA GLY A 57 23.68 46.08 -58.81
C GLY A 57 23.48 47.59 -58.96
N ALA A 58 22.33 48.06 -59.46
CA ALA A 58 21.99 49.47 -59.44
C ALA A 58 21.91 50.00 -57.99
N THR A 59 22.54 51.14 -57.74
CA THR A 59 22.49 51.85 -56.45
C THR A 59 21.53 53.04 -56.53
N THR A 60 21.09 53.52 -55.37
CA THR A 60 20.28 54.75 -55.27
C THR A 60 21.06 55.96 -55.81
N GLY A 61 20.48 56.70 -56.76
CA GLY A 61 21.13 57.83 -57.43
C GLY A 61 20.36 58.31 -58.67
N PHE A 62 20.88 59.32 -59.38
CA PHE A 62 20.23 59.86 -60.58
C PHE A 62 20.31 58.88 -61.76
N VAL A 63 19.35 58.97 -62.68
CA VAL A 63 19.31 58.16 -63.90
C VAL A 63 19.70 59.03 -65.09
N GLN A 64 20.69 58.60 -65.88
CA GLN A 64 21.13 59.31 -67.08
C GLN A 64 20.67 58.58 -68.35
N VAL A 65 20.18 59.32 -69.34
CA VAL A 65 19.88 58.79 -70.68
C VAL A 65 20.87 59.34 -71.69
N SER A 66 21.34 58.51 -72.64
CA SER A 66 22.36 58.89 -73.63
C SER A 66 22.00 58.44 -75.04
N ALA A 67 22.21 59.32 -76.02
CA ALA A 67 21.98 59.09 -77.44
C ALA A 67 23.24 59.42 -78.30
N PRO A 68 23.65 58.54 -79.23
CA PRO A 68 24.78 58.80 -80.12
C PRO A 68 24.41 59.69 -81.32
N THR A 69 25.37 60.45 -81.85
CA THR A 69 25.24 61.16 -83.14
C THR A 69 26.32 60.73 -84.12
N THR A 70 26.02 60.77 -85.42
CA THR A 70 27.02 60.65 -86.50
C THR A 70 27.84 61.95 -86.59
N GLY A 71 28.80 62.12 -85.68
CA GLY A 71 29.67 63.31 -85.64
C GLY A 71 30.18 63.72 -84.25
N LYS A 72 30.69 62.78 -83.46
CA LYS A 72 31.56 62.98 -82.26
C LYS A 72 31.08 63.87 -81.08
N THR A 73 29.81 64.25 -80.93
CA THR A 73 29.27 64.75 -79.64
C THR A 73 27.94 64.06 -79.25
N SER A 74 27.94 63.30 -78.15
CA SER A 74 26.74 62.64 -77.61
C SER A 74 25.91 63.61 -76.77
N TYR A 75 24.58 63.54 -76.85
CA TYR A 75 23.67 64.27 -75.96
C TYR A 75 23.26 63.36 -74.80
N SER A 76 23.38 63.84 -73.57
CA SER A 76 22.93 63.13 -72.37
C SER A 76 22.18 64.06 -71.43
N ASN A 77 21.22 63.51 -70.68
CA ASN A 77 20.46 64.25 -69.69
C ASN A 77 20.17 63.38 -68.47
N TYR A 78 19.95 64.00 -67.31
CA TYR A 78 19.71 63.34 -66.03
C TYR A 78 18.24 63.46 -65.62
N SER A 79 17.77 62.51 -64.82
CA SER A 79 16.50 62.64 -64.11
C SER A 79 16.51 63.88 -63.20
N SER A 80 15.34 64.49 -62.97
CA SER A 80 15.21 65.67 -62.10
C SER A 80 15.35 65.33 -60.61
N GLN A 81 15.19 64.06 -60.24
CA GLN A 81 15.35 63.54 -58.88
C GLN A 81 16.11 62.20 -58.89
N PRO A 82 16.78 61.84 -57.78
CA PRO A 82 17.42 60.53 -57.65
C PRO A 82 16.36 59.42 -57.60
N PHE A 83 16.67 58.29 -58.22
CA PHE A 83 15.91 57.05 -58.15
C PHE A 83 16.39 56.21 -56.95
N THR A 84 15.47 55.82 -56.07
CA THR A 84 15.77 55.02 -54.87
C THR A 84 15.60 53.54 -55.13
N VAL A 85 16.58 52.73 -54.73
CA VAL A 85 16.53 51.26 -54.77
C VAL A 85 16.30 50.74 -53.34
N GLU A 86 15.17 50.10 -53.08
CA GLU A 86 14.87 49.46 -51.78
C GLU A 86 15.45 48.03 -51.71
N ALA A 87 15.93 47.64 -50.52
CA ALA A 87 16.52 46.33 -50.24
C ALA A 87 15.43 45.26 -50.00
N SER A 88 15.62 44.06 -50.56
CA SER A 88 14.67 42.94 -50.43
C SER A 88 14.72 42.34 -49.02
N VAL A 89 13.57 42.25 -48.33
CA VAL A 89 13.44 41.56 -47.02
C VAL A 89 13.39 40.03 -47.26
N PRO A 90 14.13 39.20 -46.48
CA PRO A 90 14.10 37.75 -46.63
C PRO A 90 12.75 37.15 -46.21
N ALA A 91 12.39 36.02 -46.83
CA ALA A 91 11.21 35.22 -46.46
C ALA A 91 11.47 34.47 -45.14
N PRO A 92 10.42 34.14 -44.35
CA PRO A 92 10.58 33.46 -43.07
C PRO A 92 11.16 32.04 -43.24
N THR A 93 11.75 31.50 -42.17
CA THR A 93 12.20 30.10 -42.10
C THR A 93 11.70 29.41 -40.84
N ILE A 94 11.48 28.09 -40.90
CA ILE A 94 11.11 27.26 -39.74
C ILE A 94 12.20 26.22 -39.52
N ALA A 95 12.88 26.30 -38.39
CA ALA A 95 13.96 25.38 -38.03
C ALA A 95 13.43 24.15 -37.27
N LYS A 96 12.54 24.35 -36.28
CA LYS A 96 12.05 23.27 -35.41
C LYS A 96 10.69 23.60 -34.78
N LEU A 97 9.94 22.56 -34.44
CA LEU A 97 8.73 22.62 -33.61
C LEU A 97 9.02 22.07 -32.20
N SER A 98 8.36 22.59 -31.17
CA SER A 98 8.46 22.05 -29.80
C SER A 98 7.94 20.61 -29.70
N ALA A 99 6.91 20.28 -30.47
CA ALA A 99 6.37 18.94 -30.62
C ALA A 99 5.92 18.71 -32.07
N ASN A 100 5.99 17.45 -32.53
CA ASN A 100 5.50 17.03 -33.85
C ASN A 100 4.11 16.37 -33.77
N SER A 101 3.47 16.41 -32.60
CA SER A 101 2.10 15.94 -32.40
C SER A 101 1.44 16.69 -31.25
N GLY A 102 0.11 16.77 -31.28
CA GLY A 102 -0.66 17.40 -30.22
C GLY A 102 -2.17 17.20 -30.38
N VAL A 103 -2.93 17.62 -29.39
CA VAL A 103 -4.41 17.63 -29.41
C VAL A 103 -4.93 19.05 -29.68
N VAL A 104 -6.14 19.19 -30.22
CA VAL A 104 -6.74 20.53 -30.45
C VAL A 104 -6.77 21.35 -29.16
N GLY A 105 -6.43 22.63 -29.26
CA GLY A 105 -6.33 23.58 -28.14
C GLY A 105 -4.95 23.61 -27.45
N GLN A 106 -4.06 22.66 -27.75
CA GLN A 106 -2.68 22.70 -27.24
C GLN A 106 -1.85 23.73 -28.05
N SER A 107 -0.97 24.46 -27.36
CA SER A 107 -0.05 25.43 -27.98
C SER A 107 1.25 24.74 -28.41
N VAL A 108 1.69 25.00 -29.64
CA VAL A 108 2.95 24.50 -30.23
C VAL A 108 3.89 25.68 -30.48
N THR A 109 5.11 25.61 -29.97
CA THR A 109 6.16 26.61 -30.23
C THR A 109 6.86 26.32 -31.54
N ILE A 110 6.99 27.33 -32.39
CA ILE A 110 7.62 27.29 -33.72
C ILE A 110 8.87 28.16 -33.66
N ILE A 111 10.04 27.53 -33.88
CA ILE A 111 11.35 28.17 -33.81
C ILE A 111 11.91 28.31 -35.23
N GLY A 112 12.44 29.49 -35.57
CA GLY A 112 12.85 29.85 -36.93
C GLY A 112 13.56 31.20 -37.01
N ALA A 113 13.41 31.88 -38.14
CA ALA A 113 13.94 33.23 -38.36
C ALA A 113 13.00 34.06 -39.25
N ASP A 114 13.14 35.38 -39.16
CA ASP A 114 12.41 36.38 -39.94
C ASP A 114 10.88 36.32 -39.76
N PHE A 115 10.41 35.92 -38.57
CA PHE A 115 9.01 36.06 -38.18
C PHE A 115 8.67 37.52 -37.86
N THR A 116 7.45 37.90 -38.20
CA THR A 116 6.90 39.24 -37.97
C THR A 116 5.63 39.15 -37.15
N GLN A 117 5.20 40.27 -36.55
CA GLN A 117 4.02 40.30 -35.68
C GLN A 117 2.71 39.94 -36.41
N ASP A 118 2.67 40.12 -37.73
CA ASP A 118 1.57 39.77 -38.62
C ASP A 118 1.65 38.32 -39.17
N ALA A 119 2.56 37.49 -38.66
CA ALA A 119 2.70 36.11 -39.09
C ALA A 119 1.41 35.31 -38.88
N THR A 120 1.01 34.54 -39.89
CA THR A 120 -0.14 33.62 -39.81
C THR A 120 0.32 32.18 -39.88
N VAL A 121 -0.31 31.30 -39.07
CA VAL A 121 0.00 29.87 -39.04
C VAL A 121 -1.20 29.05 -39.51
N LYS A 122 -0.96 28.04 -40.35
CA LYS A 122 -1.97 27.07 -40.80
C LYS A 122 -1.53 25.63 -40.55
N PHE A 123 -2.46 24.82 -40.04
CA PHE A 123 -2.30 23.37 -39.85
C PHE A 123 -2.98 22.58 -40.97
N GLY A 124 -2.40 21.45 -41.36
CA GLY A 124 -2.99 20.53 -42.34
C GLY A 124 -2.54 20.76 -43.79
N CYS A 125 -1.32 21.27 -44.01
CA CYS A 125 -0.79 21.46 -45.34
C CYS A 125 -0.17 20.15 -45.89
N ALA A 126 -0.65 19.68 -47.03
CA ALA A 126 -0.18 18.47 -47.69
C ALA A 126 0.91 18.81 -48.71
N ALA A 127 2.02 18.06 -48.71
CA ALA A 127 3.13 18.24 -49.65
C ALA A 127 3.63 19.70 -49.77
N LYS A 128 3.71 20.44 -48.65
CA LYS A 128 4.09 21.87 -48.61
C LYS A 128 3.18 22.77 -49.47
N SER A 129 1.90 22.44 -49.51
CA SER A 129 0.82 23.27 -50.06
C SER A 129 -0.38 23.23 -49.11
N CYS A 130 -1.07 24.35 -48.89
CA CYS A 130 -2.18 24.39 -47.93
C CYS A 130 -3.53 24.39 -48.66
N PRO A 131 -4.29 23.28 -48.63
CA PRO A 131 -5.62 23.23 -49.21
C PRO A 131 -6.60 24.11 -48.41
N GLY A 132 -7.79 24.37 -48.96
CA GLY A 132 -8.85 25.11 -48.26
C GLY A 132 -9.37 24.44 -46.98
N SER A 133 -9.03 23.16 -46.76
CA SER A 133 -9.27 22.42 -45.52
C SER A 133 -8.27 22.75 -44.40
N ALA A 134 -7.12 23.36 -44.71
CA ALA A 134 -6.15 23.78 -43.72
C ALA A 134 -6.74 24.83 -42.77
N LYS A 135 -6.50 24.68 -41.48
CA LYS A 135 -7.10 25.53 -40.45
C LYS A 135 -6.07 26.54 -39.91
N GLY A 136 -6.48 27.81 -39.88
CA GLY A 136 -5.69 28.88 -39.29
C GLY A 136 -5.63 28.72 -37.77
N ALA A 137 -4.45 28.90 -37.21
CA ALA A 137 -4.21 28.89 -35.78
C ALA A 137 -4.23 30.31 -35.21
N VAL A 138 -4.55 30.40 -33.92
CA VAL A 138 -4.28 31.61 -33.14
C VAL A 138 -2.78 31.66 -32.89
N VAL A 139 -2.14 32.78 -33.26
CA VAL A 139 -0.68 32.95 -33.20
C VAL A 139 -0.35 33.99 -32.15
N THR A 140 0.55 33.64 -31.24
CA THR A 140 1.19 34.55 -30.30
C THR A 140 2.61 34.82 -30.78
N PHE A 141 2.89 36.07 -31.18
CA PHE A 141 4.22 36.49 -31.56
C PHE A 141 5.10 36.66 -30.31
N VAL A 142 6.23 35.95 -30.24
CA VAL A 142 7.17 36.07 -29.12
C VAL A 142 8.32 36.98 -29.53
N ASN A 143 9.03 36.63 -30.62
CA ASN A 143 10.12 37.43 -31.20
C ASN A 143 10.38 36.98 -32.66
N PRO A 144 11.29 37.63 -33.42
CA PRO A 144 11.54 37.25 -34.82
C PRO A 144 12.07 35.82 -35.06
N GLN A 145 12.45 35.09 -34.02
CA GLN A 145 12.92 33.70 -34.08
C GLN A 145 11.93 32.70 -33.46
N GLU A 146 10.84 33.18 -32.84
CA GLU A 146 9.89 32.33 -32.12
C GLU A 146 8.45 32.86 -32.18
N ILE A 147 7.53 31.97 -32.52
CA ILE A 147 6.08 32.20 -32.40
C ILE A 147 5.42 30.97 -31.77
N GLN A 148 4.27 31.15 -31.11
CA GLN A 148 3.46 30.05 -30.59
C GLN A 148 2.14 29.98 -31.34
N ALA A 149 1.68 28.77 -31.66
CA ALA A 149 0.45 28.53 -32.40
C ALA A 149 -0.44 27.51 -31.70
N GLU A 150 -1.68 27.88 -31.40
CA GLU A 150 -2.68 26.99 -30.82
C GLU A 150 -3.30 26.10 -31.90
N ILE A 151 -3.35 24.77 -31.67
CA ILE A 151 -3.90 23.82 -32.63
C ILE A 151 -5.42 24.05 -32.77
N PRO A 152 -5.91 24.48 -33.95
CA PRO A 152 -7.31 24.89 -34.11
C PRO A 152 -8.27 23.70 -34.25
N LYS A 153 -9.54 23.92 -33.92
CA LYS A 153 -10.60 22.91 -34.07
C LYS A 153 -10.75 22.46 -35.52
N GLY A 154 -10.76 21.14 -35.72
CA GLY A 154 -10.84 20.54 -37.06
C GLY A 154 -9.54 20.59 -37.85
N ALA A 155 -8.41 20.88 -37.20
CA ALA A 155 -7.09 20.67 -37.79
C ALA A 155 -6.90 19.19 -38.15
N VAL A 156 -6.26 18.95 -39.29
CA VAL A 156 -5.84 17.62 -39.73
C VAL A 156 -4.32 17.54 -39.74
N GLY A 157 -3.77 16.33 -39.67
CA GLY A 157 -2.33 16.12 -39.73
C GLY A 157 -1.72 16.61 -41.04
N GLY A 158 -0.46 17.03 -41.01
CA GLY A 158 0.26 17.57 -42.17
C GLY A 158 1.33 18.58 -41.77
N TYR A 159 1.96 19.23 -42.74
CA TYR A 159 2.93 20.29 -42.48
C TYR A 159 2.25 21.54 -41.95
N LEU A 160 2.95 22.31 -41.12
CA LEU A 160 2.55 23.65 -40.72
C LEU A 160 3.07 24.65 -41.75
N GLN A 161 2.27 25.66 -42.07
CA GLN A 161 2.70 26.82 -42.84
C GLN A 161 2.78 28.04 -41.93
N VAL A 162 3.87 28.81 -42.05
CA VAL A 162 3.97 30.18 -41.51
C VAL A 162 4.04 31.13 -42.71
N ALA A 163 3.22 32.18 -42.72
CA ALA A 163 3.23 33.19 -43.78
C ALA A 163 3.41 34.60 -43.19
N THR A 164 4.33 35.37 -43.77
CA THR A 164 4.53 36.81 -43.51
C THR A 164 4.40 37.59 -44.81
N ALA A 165 4.40 38.93 -44.74
CA ALA A 165 4.37 39.77 -45.95
C ALA A 165 5.55 39.48 -46.92
N SER A 166 6.67 38.96 -46.42
CA SER A 166 7.87 38.66 -47.20
C SER A 166 7.88 37.25 -47.84
N GLY A 167 6.93 36.37 -47.49
CA GLY A 167 6.84 35.02 -48.06
C GLY A 167 6.29 33.96 -47.10
N THR A 168 6.42 32.68 -47.47
CA THR A 168 5.89 31.55 -46.71
C THR A 168 6.96 30.48 -46.42
N ALA A 169 6.90 29.90 -45.22
CA ALA A 169 7.72 28.77 -44.79
C ALA A 169 6.85 27.57 -44.42
N TYR A 170 7.42 26.36 -44.52
CA TYR A 170 6.78 25.12 -44.10
C TYR A 170 7.64 24.41 -43.06
N SER A 171 6.99 23.72 -42.11
CA SER A 171 7.70 22.94 -41.10
C SER A 171 8.58 21.86 -41.76
N PRO A 172 9.69 21.47 -41.12
CA PRO A 172 10.57 20.43 -41.66
C PRO A 172 9.91 19.04 -41.66
N ASN A 173 9.07 18.77 -40.65
CA ASN A 173 8.35 17.51 -40.48
C ASN A 173 6.82 17.75 -40.47
N SER A 174 6.07 16.70 -40.80
CA SER A 174 4.61 16.69 -40.62
C SER A 174 4.26 16.69 -39.12
N PHE A 175 3.15 17.34 -38.79
CA PHE A 175 2.56 17.38 -37.47
C PHE A 175 1.34 16.48 -37.40
N THR A 176 1.26 15.64 -36.37
CA THR A 176 0.14 14.72 -36.15
C THR A 176 -0.87 15.33 -35.18
N VAL A 177 -2.11 15.51 -35.62
CA VAL A 177 -3.22 15.89 -34.72
C VAL A 177 -3.83 14.63 -34.13
N ASN A 178 -3.66 14.42 -32.83
CA ASN A 178 -4.21 13.26 -32.12
C ASN A 178 -5.72 13.43 -31.92
N THR A 179 -6.49 12.40 -32.27
CA THR A 179 -7.96 12.39 -32.13
C THR A 179 -8.38 11.46 -31.00
N PRO A 180 -9.36 11.84 -30.17
CA PRO A 180 -9.76 11.03 -29.05
C PRO A 180 -10.67 9.87 -29.48
N SER A 181 -10.64 8.77 -28.74
CA SER A 181 -11.42 7.57 -29.04
C SER A 181 -11.86 6.85 -27.77
N ILE A 182 -13.00 6.14 -27.84
CA ILE A 182 -13.50 5.27 -26.78
C ILE A 182 -13.24 3.81 -27.20
N THR A 183 -12.55 3.04 -26.35
CA THR A 183 -12.22 1.63 -26.61
C THR A 183 -13.20 0.68 -25.90
N SER A 184 -13.57 0.97 -24.66
CA SER A 184 -14.50 0.14 -23.88
C SER A 184 -15.26 0.92 -22.81
N ILE A 185 -16.32 0.29 -22.30
CA ILE A 185 -17.07 0.73 -21.12
C ILE A 185 -17.05 -0.42 -20.12
N ASP A 186 -16.78 -0.11 -18.86
CA ASP A 186 -16.74 -1.10 -17.79
C ASP A 186 -17.42 -0.56 -16.52
N PRO A 187 -18.51 -1.20 -16.04
CA PRO A 187 -19.19 -2.36 -16.63
C PRO A 187 -20.05 -2.03 -17.85
N THR A 188 -20.30 -3.01 -18.73
CA THR A 188 -21.17 -2.86 -19.93
C THR A 188 -22.67 -2.88 -19.63
N ALA A 189 -23.06 -3.25 -18.40
CA ALA A 189 -24.42 -3.19 -17.89
C ALA A 189 -24.42 -2.76 -16.41
N GLY A 190 -25.47 -2.10 -15.96
CA GLY A 190 -25.60 -1.67 -14.57
C GLY A 190 -26.91 -0.97 -14.27
N THR A 191 -26.96 -0.23 -13.17
CA THR A 191 -28.12 0.62 -12.81
C THR A 191 -27.76 2.07 -12.66
N VAL A 192 -28.79 2.91 -12.70
CA VAL A 192 -28.72 4.32 -12.31
C VAL A 192 -28.11 4.42 -10.90
N GLY A 193 -27.13 5.31 -10.73
CA GLY A 193 -26.42 5.54 -9.46
C GLY A 193 -25.11 4.77 -9.31
N SER A 194 -24.84 3.74 -10.12
CA SER A 194 -23.58 3.00 -10.10
C SER A 194 -22.46 3.75 -10.83
N PRO A 195 -21.17 3.54 -10.48
CA PRO A 195 -20.05 4.09 -11.24
C PRO A 195 -19.86 3.38 -12.58
N VAL A 196 -19.31 4.09 -13.57
CA VAL A 196 -18.92 3.50 -14.86
C VAL A 196 -17.64 4.13 -15.38
N ALA A 197 -16.71 3.29 -15.84
CA ALA A 197 -15.48 3.70 -16.47
C ALA A 197 -15.62 3.66 -18.00
N ILE A 198 -15.21 4.75 -18.66
CA ILE A 198 -15.14 4.87 -20.11
C ILE A 198 -13.65 4.92 -20.48
N ASN A 199 -13.15 3.82 -21.03
CA ASN A 199 -11.74 3.69 -21.38
C ASN A 199 -11.51 4.13 -22.82
N GLY A 200 -10.33 4.71 -23.09
CA GLY A 200 -10.03 5.26 -24.40
C GLY A 200 -8.71 6.02 -24.46
N SER A 201 -8.63 7.03 -25.31
CA SER A 201 -7.42 7.82 -25.49
C SER A 201 -7.73 9.30 -25.75
N PHE A 202 -6.85 10.19 -25.26
CA PHE A 202 -6.85 11.64 -25.49
C PHE A 202 -8.11 12.40 -24.98
N PHE A 203 -8.69 11.99 -23.84
CA PHE A 203 -9.85 12.62 -23.21
C PHE A 203 -9.59 13.96 -22.49
N ALA A 204 -8.42 14.57 -22.66
CA ALA A 204 -8.10 15.85 -22.03
C ALA A 204 -9.11 16.93 -22.44
N GLY A 205 -9.60 17.71 -21.47
CA GLY A 205 -10.57 18.79 -21.69
C GLY A 205 -12.01 18.32 -21.93
N THR A 206 -12.36 17.06 -21.65
CA THR A 206 -13.76 16.56 -21.71
C THR A 206 -14.68 17.42 -20.85
N THR A 207 -15.83 17.80 -21.39
CA THR A 207 -16.79 18.72 -20.75
C THR A 207 -18.11 18.06 -20.34
N LEU A 208 -18.51 16.99 -21.03
CA LEU A 208 -19.81 16.36 -20.81
C LEU A 208 -19.78 14.87 -21.13
N VAL A 209 -20.46 14.05 -20.31
CA VAL A 209 -20.78 12.65 -20.60
C VAL A 209 -22.31 12.50 -20.63
N THR A 210 -22.89 12.00 -21.72
CA THR A 210 -24.35 11.90 -21.90
C THR A 210 -24.76 10.45 -22.08
N PHE A 211 -25.64 9.98 -21.20
CA PHE A 211 -26.25 8.66 -21.27
C PHE A 211 -27.54 8.72 -22.09
N ALA A 212 -27.88 7.65 -22.81
CA ALA A 212 -29.20 7.54 -23.43
C ALA A 212 -30.32 7.60 -22.38
N GLY A 213 -31.45 8.23 -22.70
CA GLY A 213 -32.59 8.37 -21.78
C GLY A 213 -33.10 9.80 -21.62
N GLY A 214 -33.77 10.08 -20.49
CA GLY A 214 -34.40 11.38 -20.19
C GLY A 214 -35.82 11.55 -20.73
N ALA A 215 -36.61 12.45 -20.11
CA ALA A 215 -38.03 12.65 -20.41
C ALA A 215 -38.31 13.05 -21.87
N ASP A 216 -37.34 13.67 -22.55
CA ASP A 216 -37.45 14.17 -23.92
C ASP A 216 -36.69 13.32 -24.96
N GLY A 217 -36.12 12.17 -24.56
CA GLY A 217 -35.34 11.29 -25.45
C GLY A 217 -33.98 11.85 -25.91
N LYS A 218 -33.55 13.00 -25.36
CA LYS A 218 -32.30 13.70 -25.72
C LYS A 218 -31.06 13.23 -24.96
N GLY A 219 -31.20 12.27 -24.05
CA GLY A 219 -30.13 11.81 -23.16
C GLY A 219 -30.12 12.55 -21.81
N VAL A 220 -29.40 11.99 -20.84
CA VAL A 220 -29.14 12.57 -19.51
C VAL A 220 -27.65 12.82 -19.37
N SER A 221 -27.26 14.08 -19.20
CA SER A 221 -25.86 14.50 -19.21
C SER A 221 -25.29 14.72 -17.80
N VAL A 222 -24.02 14.41 -17.65
CA VAL A 222 -23.19 14.64 -16.47
C VAL A 222 -22.08 15.63 -16.87
N ASP A 223 -21.96 16.72 -16.12
CA ASP A 223 -20.88 17.71 -16.30
C ASP A 223 -19.62 17.31 -15.51
N GLN A 224 -18.57 18.13 -15.59
CA GLN A 224 -17.27 17.86 -14.96
C GLN A 224 -17.33 17.68 -13.43
N SER A 225 -18.42 18.04 -12.76
CA SER A 225 -18.58 17.77 -11.31
C SER A 225 -18.93 16.31 -11.01
N GLY A 226 -19.47 15.57 -11.99
CA GLY A 226 -19.94 14.20 -11.83
C GLY A 226 -19.05 13.13 -12.48
N PHE A 227 -17.92 13.51 -13.08
CA PHE A 227 -16.93 12.57 -13.59
C PHE A 227 -15.50 13.10 -13.43
N GLU A 228 -14.55 12.18 -13.29
CA GLU A 228 -13.12 12.48 -13.23
C GLU A 228 -12.42 11.94 -14.48
N VAL A 229 -11.44 12.68 -14.99
CA VAL A 229 -10.59 12.25 -16.10
C VAL A 229 -9.25 11.80 -15.51
N ILE A 230 -8.99 10.50 -15.50
CA ILE A 230 -7.85 9.90 -14.80
C ILE A 230 -6.65 9.81 -15.76
N ASN A 231 -5.50 10.35 -15.31
CA ASN A 231 -4.21 10.62 -15.99
C ASN A 231 -4.09 12.01 -16.65
N GLY A 232 -3.20 12.86 -16.09
CA GLY A 232 -3.07 14.29 -16.40
C GLY A 232 -1.87 14.71 -17.28
N SER A 233 -1.48 13.91 -18.27
CA SER A 233 -0.62 14.34 -19.39
C SER A 233 -1.03 13.61 -20.68
N ASP A 234 -0.56 14.07 -21.84
CA ASP A 234 -1.05 13.89 -23.24
C ASP A 234 -1.41 12.46 -23.75
N LYS A 235 -1.50 11.44 -22.88
CA LYS A 235 -2.04 10.09 -23.12
C LYS A 235 -3.04 9.69 -22.03
N VAL A 236 -4.13 10.45 -21.88
CA VAL A 236 -5.26 10.14 -20.98
C VAL A 236 -5.91 8.82 -21.37
N SER A 237 -6.19 7.93 -20.41
CA SER A 237 -6.70 6.57 -20.69
C SER A 237 -8.12 6.27 -20.18
N GLN A 238 -8.74 7.12 -19.35
CA GLN A 238 -10.03 6.81 -18.72
C GLN A 238 -10.83 8.03 -18.27
N ILE A 239 -12.15 7.97 -18.41
CA ILE A 239 -13.13 8.84 -17.73
C ILE A 239 -13.90 7.98 -16.73
N LEU A 240 -13.91 8.36 -15.46
CA LEU A 240 -14.67 7.70 -14.40
C LEU A 240 -15.90 8.54 -14.05
N VAL A 241 -17.09 8.06 -14.40
CA VAL A 241 -18.36 8.65 -13.95
C VAL A 241 -18.71 8.02 -12.61
N SER A 242 -18.82 8.82 -11.55
CA SER A 242 -19.00 8.33 -10.18
C SER A 242 -20.39 7.75 -9.93
N ALA A 243 -21.41 8.30 -10.60
CA ALA A 243 -22.78 7.82 -10.54
C ALA A 243 -23.51 8.08 -11.86
N ILE A 244 -24.07 7.03 -12.47
CA ILE A 244 -24.94 7.16 -13.65
C ILE A 244 -26.19 7.97 -13.27
N PRO A 245 -26.58 9.01 -14.04
CA PRO A 245 -27.63 9.94 -13.65
C PRO A 245 -29.04 9.34 -13.74
N THR A 246 -29.94 9.85 -12.89
CA THR A 246 -31.35 9.43 -12.86
C THR A 246 -32.05 9.68 -14.19
N GLY A 247 -32.75 8.66 -14.71
CA GLY A 247 -33.42 8.71 -16.02
C GLY A 247 -32.60 8.15 -17.17
N ALA A 248 -31.38 7.66 -16.92
CA ALA A 248 -30.60 6.90 -17.91
C ALA A 248 -31.28 5.55 -18.25
N GLN A 249 -31.29 5.21 -19.54
CA GLN A 249 -31.86 4.00 -20.11
C GLN A 249 -30.79 3.22 -20.88
N THR A 250 -31.12 1.98 -21.27
CA THR A 250 -30.26 1.18 -22.17
C THR A 250 -29.99 1.94 -23.47
N GLY A 251 -28.72 2.13 -23.80
CA GLY A 251 -28.29 2.85 -25.00
C GLY A 251 -26.81 3.25 -24.96
N THR A 252 -26.35 3.99 -25.98
CA THR A 252 -24.95 4.45 -26.06
C THR A 252 -24.65 5.59 -25.10
N ILE A 253 -23.39 5.72 -24.69
CA ILE A 253 -22.86 6.84 -23.94
C ILE A 253 -22.10 7.77 -24.90
N GLN A 254 -22.34 9.07 -24.82
CA GLN A 254 -21.66 10.08 -25.62
C GLN A 254 -20.71 10.92 -24.77
N VAL A 255 -19.48 11.14 -25.24
CA VAL A 255 -18.46 11.95 -24.56
C VAL A 255 -18.15 13.19 -25.39
N THR A 256 -18.32 14.37 -24.80
CA THR A 256 -18.06 15.66 -25.46
C THR A 256 -16.66 16.16 -25.11
N THR A 257 -15.77 16.15 -26.10
CA THR A 257 -14.40 16.66 -25.98
C THR A 257 -14.23 17.94 -26.82
N PRO A 258 -13.16 18.73 -26.62
CA PRO A 258 -12.86 19.87 -27.50
C PRO A 258 -12.68 19.46 -28.97
N ASN A 259 -12.27 18.21 -29.20
CA ASN A 259 -12.10 17.60 -30.53
C ASN A 259 -13.43 17.20 -31.20
N GLY A 260 -14.53 17.10 -30.44
CA GLY A 260 -15.83 16.64 -30.95
C GLY A 260 -16.52 15.62 -30.03
N LEU A 261 -17.63 15.07 -30.53
CA LEU A 261 -18.47 14.11 -29.82
C LEU A 261 -18.03 12.67 -30.15
N LEU A 262 -17.77 11.88 -29.12
CA LEU A 262 -17.47 10.45 -29.23
C LEU A 262 -18.68 9.65 -28.78
N THR A 263 -18.92 8.49 -29.40
CA THR A 263 -20.02 7.59 -29.05
C THR A 263 -19.45 6.21 -28.69
N SER A 264 -19.90 5.66 -27.56
CA SER A 264 -19.49 4.35 -27.06
C SER A 264 -20.30 3.21 -27.67
N LYS A 265 -19.99 1.97 -27.25
CA LYS A 265 -20.91 0.83 -27.40
C LYS A 265 -22.14 0.98 -26.49
N THR A 266 -23.17 0.17 -26.70
CA THR A 266 -24.39 0.16 -25.87
C THR A 266 -24.09 -0.26 -24.44
N TRP A 267 -24.54 0.55 -23.49
CA TRP A 267 -24.64 0.20 -22.07
C TRP A 267 -26.06 -0.27 -21.76
N THR A 268 -26.20 -1.35 -20.97
CA THR A 268 -27.51 -1.96 -20.68
C THR A 268 -27.98 -1.66 -19.25
N ASN A 269 -29.19 -1.10 -19.12
CA ASN A 269 -29.86 -0.95 -17.83
C ASN A 269 -30.57 -2.26 -17.48
N VAL A 270 -30.12 -2.92 -16.40
CA VAL A 270 -30.60 -4.26 -15.98
C VAL A 270 -31.74 -4.22 -14.96
N GLY A 271 -32.01 -3.08 -14.32
CA GLY A 271 -33.09 -2.91 -13.33
C GLY A 271 -32.94 -3.74 -12.03
N GLN A 272 -33.51 -3.25 -10.92
CA GLN A 272 -33.38 -3.89 -9.60
C GLN A 272 -34.19 -5.19 -9.47
N PRO A 273 -33.69 -6.20 -8.73
CA PRO A 273 -34.43 -7.41 -8.42
C PRO A 273 -35.52 -7.11 -7.38
N THR A 274 -36.58 -7.92 -7.36
CA THR A 274 -37.68 -7.76 -6.40
C THR A 274 -37.86 -9.03 -5.58
N ILE A 275 -37.96 -8.93 -4.25
CA ILE A 275 -38.26 -10.06 -3.36
C ILE A 275 -39.75 -10.02 -3.00
N THR A 276 -40.47 -11.10 -3.27
CA THR A 276 -41.92 -11.21 -3.03
C THR A 276 -42.25 -11.98 -1.74
N SER A 277 -41.48 -13.02 -1.38
CA SER A 277 -41.68 -13.77 -0.15
C SER A 277 -40.42 -14.48 0.35
N ILE A 278 -40.40 -14.80 1.65
CA ILE A 278 -39.34 -15.57 2.33
C ILE A 278 -40.03 -16.65 3.17
N ALA A 279 -39.65 -17.92 3.01
CA ALA A 279 -40.26 -19.06 3.72
C ALA A 279 -39.20 -20.10 4.16
N PRO A 280 -39.20 -20.56 5.43
CA PRO A 280 -40.03 -20.07 6.54
C PRO A 280 -39.71 -18.59 6.88
N THR A 281 -40.60 -17.90 7.61
CA THR A 281 -40.36 -16.51 8.07
C THR A 281 -39.61 -16.46 9.41
N THR A 282 -39.41 -17.62 10.04
CA THR A 282 -38.73 -17.79 11.33
C THR A 282 -37.88 -19.06 11.35
N GLY A 283 -36.68 -19.02 11.94
CA GLY A 283 -35.83 -20.22 12.07
C GLY A 283 -34.55 -19.96 12.89
N LYS A 284 -33.82 -21.02 13.25
CA LYS A 284 -32.51 -20.91 13.93
C LYS A 284 -31.41 -20.60 12.90
N ILE A 285 -30.24 -20.18 13.36
CA ILE A 285 -29.07 -20.01 12.47
C ILE A 285 -28.64 -21.36 11.93
N GLY A 286 -28.17 -21.37 10.67
CA GLY A 286 -27.96 -22.61 9.90
C GLY A 286 -29.24 -23.22 9.30
N SER A 287 -30.43 -22.62 9.53
CA SER A 287 -31.65 -23.07 8.84
C SER A 287 -31.65 -22.64 7.37
N GLN A 288 -32.20 -23.47 6.49
CA GLN A 288 -32.44 -23.10 5.09
C GLN A 288 -33.70 -22.23 4.97
N VAL A 289 -33.62 -21.21 4.11
CA VAL A 289 -34.74 -20.35 3.72
C VAL A 289 -34.88 -20.29 2.20
N THR A 290 -36.12 -20.23 1.74
CA THR A 290 -36.46 -20.01 0.33
C THR A 290 -36.87 -18.56 0.14
N ILE A 291 -36.19 -17.85 -0.77
CA ILE A 291 -36.46 -16.48 -1.17
C ILE A 291 -37.09 -16.50 -2.56
N THR A 292 -38.28 -15.93 -2.71
CA THR A 292 -39.02 -15.86 -3.98
C THR A 292 -39.03 -14.43 -4.52
N GLY A 293 -38.84 -14.23 -5.82
CA GLY A 293 -38.68 -12.91 -6.43
C GLY A 293 -38.80 -12.87 -7.95
N THR A 294 -38.27 -11.80 -8.57
CA THR A 294 -38.09 -11.68 -10.04
C THR A 294 -36.76 -11.03 -10.37
N LYS A 295 -36.24 -11.29 -11.59
CA LYS A 295 -34.95 -10.78 -12.11
C LYS A 295 -33.73 -11.30 -11.34
N PHE A 296 -33.75 -12.58 -10.94
CA PHE A 296 -32.58 -13.28 -10.40
C PHE A 296 -31.70 -13.90 -11.51
N THR A 297 -32.17 -13.96 -12.76
CA THR A 297 -31.43 -14.47 -13.94
C THR A 297 -31.51 -13.52 -15.14
N ASN A 298 -30.65 -13.71 -16.15
CA ASN A 298 -30.63 -12.85 -17.34
C ASN A 298 -31.66 -13.34 -18.38
N ALA A 299 -31.85 -12.58 -19.47
CA ALA A 299 -32.81 -12.94 -20.53
C ALA A 299 -32.53 -14.28 -21.24
N ASN A 300 -31.33 -14.86 -21.05
CA ASN A 300 -30.92 -16.14 -21.62
C ASN A 300 -31.05 -17.31 -20.63
N GLY A 301 -31.49 -17.06 -19.40
CA GLY A 301 -31.60 -18.08 -18.34
C GLY A 301 -30.27 -18.40 -17.64
N ASP A 302 -29.18 -17.70 -17.96
CA ASP A 302 -27.96 -17.81 -17.16
C ASP A 302 -28.15 -17.04 -15.84
N PRO A 303 -27.54 -17.48 -14.73
CA PRO A 303 -27.54 -16.70 -13.50
C PRO A 303 -27.05 -15.28 -13.79
N VAL A 304 -27.92 -14.29 -13.57
CA VAL A 304 -27.42 -12.94 -13.28
C VAL A 304 -26.56 -13.14 -12.05
N VAL A 305 -25.36 -12.55 -12.04
CA VAL A 305 -24.48 -12.63 -10.88
C VAL A 305 -25.26 -12.05 -9.68
N VAL A 306 -25.94 -12.93 -8.94
CA VAL A 306 -26.43 -12.64 -7.59
C VAL A 306 -25.14 -12.51 -6.81
N GLN A 307 -24.71 -11.26 -6.67
CA GLN A 307 -23.44 -10.92 -6.05
C GLN A 307 -23.47 -11.30 -4.57
N ASN A 308 -24.65 -11.24 -3.95
CA ASN A 308 -24.87 -11.70 -2.59
C ASN A 308 -26.38 -11.80 -2.27
N VAL A 309 -26.67 -12.61 -1.24
CA VAL A 309 -27.89 -12.50 -0.41
C VAL A 309 -27.43 -11.90 0.91
N GLN A 310 -28.17 -10.97 1.51
CA GLN A 310 -27.83 -10.42 2.83
C GLN A 310 -28.98 -10.55 3.81
N PHE A 311 -28.63 -10.88 5.04
CA PHE A 311 -29.53 -10.76 6.19
C PHE A 311 -29.15 -9.51 6.97
N THR A 312 -30.13 -8.94 7.69
CA THR A 312 -29.89 -7.80 8.57
C THR A 312 -28.83 -8.17 9.62
N SER A 313 -28.06 -7.18 10.08
CA SER A 313 -27.05 -7.34 11.13
C SER A 313 -27.10 -6.17 12.11
N LEU A 314 -26.48 -6.33 13.28
CA LEU A 314 -26.30 -5.27 14.27
C LEU A 314 -24.89 -4.68 14.17
N GLY A 315 -24.79 -3.40 13.85
CA GLY A 315 -23.59 -2.58 13.99
C GLY A 315 -23.94 -1.10 14.10
N THR A 316 -22.98 -0.25 14.47
CA THR A 316 -23.20 1.20 14.54
C THR A 316 -23.63 1.73 13.18
N PRO A 317 -24.72 2.52 13.11
CA PRO A 317 -25.14 3.11 11.86
C PRO A 317 -24.01 3.93 11.24
N ASP A 318 -23.89 3.89 9.91
CA ASP A 318 -23.02 4.84 9.22
C ASP A 318 -23.45 6.28 9.54
N SER A 319 -22.66 7.27 9.13
CA SER A 319 -22.96 8.70 9.36
C SER A 319 -24.31 9.17 8.78
N LYS A 320 -25.11 8.27 8.17
CA LYS A 320 -26.43 8.48 7.61
C LYS A 320 -27.56 7.70 8.31
N GLY A 321 -27.27 6.86 9.32
CA GLY A 321 -28.29 6.21 10.15
C GLY A 321 -28.74 4.82 9.70
N THR A 322 -28.00 4.13 8.83
CA THR A 322 -28.34 2.79 8.31
C THR A 322 -27.51 1.69 8.97
N ALA A 323 -28.14 0.62 9.47
CA ALA A 323 -27.44 -0.54 10.07
C ALA A 323 -26.63 -1.33 9.02
N PRO A 324 -25.45 -1.89 9.35
CA PRO A 324 -24.69 -2.70 8.41
C PRO A 324 -25.36 -4.06 8.13
N GLU A 325 -25.32 -4.50 6.88
CA GLU A 325 -25.88 -5.77 6.39
C GLU A 325 -24.78 -6.85 6.25
N ILE A 326 -25.07 -8.13 6.54
CA ILE A 326 -24.08 -9.23 6.41
C ILE A 326 -24.34 -10.03 5.13
N LEU A 327 -23.28 -10.19 4.35
CA LEU A 327 -23.23 -10.99 3.14
C LEU A 327 -23.26 -12.48 3.48
N VAL A 328 -24.22 -13.21 2.91
CA VAL A 328 -24.16 -14.68 2.83
C VAL A 328 -23.07 -15.02 1.80
N PRO A 329 -22.00 -15.75 2.17
CA PRO A 329 -20.99 -16.18 1.20
C PRO A 329 -21.62 -17.04 0.10
N ALA A 330 -21.04 -17.01 -1.10
CA ALA A 330 -21.60 -17.66 -2.28
C ALA A 330 -21.79 -19.18 -2.12
N GLU A 331 -21.02 -19.84 -1.24
CA GLU A 331 -21.17 -21.26 -0.93
C GLU A 331 -22.39 -21.61 -0.06
N PHE A 332 -23.08 -20.61 0.52
CA PHE A 332 -24.22 -20.81 1.42
C PHE A 332 -25.57 -20.40 0.81
N PHE A 333 -25.62 -20.05 -0.47
CA PHE A 333 -26.87 -19.87 -1.21
C PHE A 333 -26.79 -20.38 -2.65
N GLU A 334 -27.93 -20.79 -3.19
CA GLU A 334 -28.08 -21.32 -4.54
C GLU A 334 -29.21 -20.56 -5.27
N VAL A 335 -28.94 -20.06 -6.47
CA VAL A 335 -29.96 -19.48 -7.35
C VAL A 335 -30.62 -20.60 -8.13
N VAL A 336 -31.86 -20.93 -7.77
CA VAL A 336 -32.61 -22.07 -8.34
C VAL A 336 -33.28 -21.70 -9.66
N SER A 337 -33.76 -20.46 -9.81
CA SER A 337 -34.39 -19.93 -11.05
C SER A 337 -34.46 -18.40 -11.03
N ASP A 338 -34.99 -17.78 -12.11
CA ASP A 338 -35.28 -16.33 -12.15
C ASP A 338 -36.15 -15.83 -10.98
N THR A 339 -36.89 -16.75 -10.36
CA THR A 339 -37.87 -16.44 -9.33
C THR A 339 -37.54 -17.04 -7.95
N GLN A 340 -36.45 -17.78 -7.80
CA GLN A 340 -36.18 -18.52 -6.57
C GLN A 340 -34.69 -18.61 -6.21
N ILE A 341 -34.37 -18.33 -4.94
CA ILE A 341 -33.07 -18.52 -4.31
C ILE A 341 -33.27 -19.36 -3.04
N ILE A 342 -32.40 -20.32 -2.78
CA ILE A 342 -32.30 -21.02 -1.50
C ILE A 342 -31.06 -20.49 -0.79
N ALA A 343 -31.20 -20.00 0.44
CA ALA A 343 -30.09 -19.47 1.23
C ALA A 343 -30.07 -20.10 2.63
N THR A 344 -28.87 -20.28 3.19
CA THR A 344 -28.69 -20.68 4.58
C THR A 344 -28.55 -19.41 5.43
N VAL A 345 -29.27 -19.33 6.55
CA VAL A 345 -29.17 -18.21 7.48
C VAL A 345 -27.75 -18.20 8.08
N PRO A 346 -26.92 -17.17 7.80
CA PRO A 346 -25.51 -17.17 8.19
C PRO A 346 -25.34 -16.86 9.69
N ASP A 347 -24.19 -17.22 10.25
CA ASP A 347 -23.77 -16.76 11.57
C ASP A 347 -23.78 -15.22 11.59
N LYS A 348 -24.20 -14.58 12.70
CA LYS A 348 -24.35 -13.11 12.83
C LYS A 348 -25.61 -12.51 12.18
N ALA A 349 -26.46 -13.30 11.51
CA ALA A 349 -27.72 -12.82 10.92
C ALA A 349 -28.74 -12.46 12.00
N THR A 350 -29.16 -11.18 11.96
CA THR A 350 -30.24 -10.35 12.57
C THR A 350 -31.72 -10.63 12.23
N THR A 351 -32.65 -10.49 13.19
CA THR A 351 -34.09 -10.41 12.94
C THR A 351 -34.40 -9.11 12.20
N GLY A 352 -34.53 -9.18 10.87
CA GLY A 352 -34.71 -8.02 10.00
C GLY A 352 -35.01 -8.41 8.55
N PRO A 353 -35.12 -7.44 7.63
CA PRO A 353 -35.31 -7.70 6.20
C PRO A 353 -34.14 -8.49 5.59
N VAL A 354 -34.45 -9.26 4.55
CA VAL A 354 -33.46 -9.96 3.71
C VAL A 354 -33.31 -9.20 2.40
N THR A 355 -32.08 -8.92 1.96
CA THR A 355 -31.80 -8.27 0.68
C THR A 355 -31.11 -9.24 -0.28
N VAL A 356 -31.25 -9.00 -1.58
CA VAL A 356 -30.58 -9.75 -2.65
C VAL A 356 -29.94 -8.73 -3.58
N THR A 357 -28.63 -8.81 -3.75
CA THR A 357 -27.87 -7.96 -4.68
C THR A 357 -27.58 -8.73 -5.96
N THR A 358 -27.97 -8.15 -7.09
CA THR A 358 -27.64 -8.61 -8.44
C THR A 358 -26.74 -7.61 -9.13
N SER A 359 -26.22 -7.93 -10.33
CA SER A 359 -25.62 -6.90 -11.21
C SER A 359 -26.63 -5.80 -11.61
N GLY A 360 -27.93 -6.07 -11.45
CA GLY A 360 -29.03 -5.11 -11.57
C GLY A 360 -29.36 -4.31 -10.31
N GLY A 361 -28.62 -4.44 -9.21
CA GLY A 361 -28.86 -3.69 -7.96
C GLY A 361 -29.52 -4.52 -6.86
N ILE A 362 -30.04 -3.86 -5.81
CA ILE A 362 -30.49 -4.49 -4.56
C ILE A 362 -32.02 -4.57 -4.51
N GLY A 363 -32.55 -5.74 -4.20
CA GLY A 363 -33.95 -5.97 -3.86
C GLY A 363 -34.10 -6.28 -2.37
N THR A 364 -35.03 -5.64 -1.68
CA THR A 364 -35.28 -5.84 -0.24
C THR A 364 -36.60 -6.58 -0.03
N GLY A 365 -36.57 -7.63 0.78
CA GLY A 365 -37.69 -8.50 1.11
C GLY A 365 -38.28 -8.24 2.48
N ALA A 366 -39.24 -9.09 2.86
CA ALA A 366 -39.89 -9.04 4.17
C ALA A 366 -38.94 -9.39 5.33
N LYS A 367 -39.38 -9.11 6.57
CA LYS A 367 -38.63 -9.41 7.79
C LYS A 367 -38.59 -10.91 8.08
N TYR A 368 -37.39 -11.45 8.31
CA TYR A 368 -37.13 -12.81 8.81
C TYR A 368 -36.79 -12.75 10.32
N THR A 369 -37.19 -13.76 11.12
CA THR A 369 -36.99 -13.79 12.60
C THR A 369 -36.13 -14.96 13.04
N VAL A 370 -35.15 -14.72 13.90
CA VAL A 370 -34.24 -15.76 14.41
C VAL A 370 -34.58 -16.16 15.86
N VAL A 371 -34.50 -17.46 16.20
CA VAL A 371 -34.93 -18.03 17.49
C VAL A 371 -33.72 -18.48 18.37
N VAL A 372 -33.71 -18.14 19.67
CA VAL A 372 -32.64 -18.48 20.67
C VAL A 372 -33.18 -19.20 21.93
N ASP A 373 -32.37 -20.11 22.53
CA ASP A 373 -32.67 -20.90 23.76
C ASP A 373 -32.10 -20.22 25.04
N LYS A 374 -32.69 -20.47 26.23
CA LYS A 374 -32.48 -19.70 27.49
C LYS A 374 -31.44 -20.32 28.46
N TYR A 375 -30.54 -19.50 29.04
CA TYR A 375 -29.52 -19.89 30.04
C TYR A 375 -30.06 -20.02 31.49
N PRO A 376 -29.36 -20.75 32.40
CA PRO A 376 -29.83 -21.01 33.77
C PRO A 376 -29.83 -19.75 34.64
N ALA A 377 -30.84 -19.63 35.49
CA ALA A 377 -31.04 -18.47 36.37
C ALA A 377 -30.03 -18.41 37.53
N LEU A 378 -29.63 -17.19 37.89
CA LEU A 378 -28.77 -16.86 39.04
C LEU A 378 -29.36 -17.31 40.39
N PRO A 379 -28.52 -17.57 41.42
CA PRO A 379 -28.98 -17.91 42.76
C PRO A 379 -29.82 -16.77 43.37
N THR A 380 -31.01 -17.10 43.86
CA THR A 380 -31.92 -16.16 44.54
C THR A 380 -31.40 -15.79 45.92
N TRP A 381 -31.39 -14.49 46.24
CA TRP A 381 -31.03 -13.98 47.57
C TRP A 381 -32.08 -14.42 48.60
N VAL A 382 -31.64 -15.03 49.69
CA VAL A 382 -32.47 -15.36 50.85
C VAL A 382 -31.93 -14.56 52.02
N ASN A 383 -32.77 -13.70 52.60
CA ASN A 383 -32.38 -12.91 53.76
C ASN A 383 -32.16 -13.83 55.00
N SER A 384 -31.61 -13.26 56.07
CA SER A 384 -31.36 -13.96 57.35
C SER A 384 -32.63 -14.51 58.04
N SER A 385 -33.81 -14.28 57.47
CA SER A 385 -35.10 -14.82 57.90
C SER A 385 -35.71 -15.87 56.93
N GLY A 386 -34.97 -16.34 55.93
CA GLY A 386 -35.42 -17.43 55.05
C GLY A 386 -36.42 -17.04 53.96
N THR A 387 -36.67 -15.74 53.74
CA THR A 387 -37.69 -15.26 52.78
C THR A 387 -37.03 -14.66 51.55
N ALA A 388 -37.29 -15.24 50.37
CA ALA A 388 -36.90 -14.66 49.08
C ALA A 388 -37.83 -13.48 48.77
N THR A 389 -37.30 -12.25 48.78
CA THR A 389 -38.03 -11.04 48.38
C THR A 389 -37.49 -10.55 47.05
N SER A 390 -38.34 -10.53 46.03
CA SER A 390 -38.04 -9.87 44.75
C SER A 390 -38.00 -8.35 44.98
N ILE A 391 -36.81 -7.78 45.11
CA ILE A 391 -36.61 -6.34 45.23
C ILE A 391 -36.90 -5.72 43.86
N GLY A 392 -38.11 -5.17 43.70
CA GLY A 392 -38.60 -4.65 42.44
C GLY A 392 -37.91 -3.35 42.05
N VAL A 393 -37.42 -3.30 40.81
CA VAL A 393 -37.22 -2.15 39.89
C VAL A 393 -35.88 -1.36 39.92
N PRO A 394 -35.31 -0.85 41.04
CA PRO A 394 -34.04 -0.09 41.00
C PRO A 394 -32.77 -0.95 40.82
N LEU A 395 -32.71 -2.13 41.42
CA LEU A 395 -31.52 -2.99 41.40
C LEU A 395 -31.29 -3.58 39.99
N THR A 396 -32.37 -3.93 39.32
CA THR A 396 -32.38 -4.51 37.98
C THR A 396 -32.03 -3.47 36.90
N ALA A 397 -32.41 -2.21 37.10
CA ALA A 397 -31.97 -1.09 36.27
C ALA A 397 -30.47 -0.80 36.45
N PHE A 398 -29.95 -0.86 37.68
CA PHE A 398 -28.52 -0.66 37.96
C PHE A 398 -27.65 -1.81 37.43
N ARG A 399 -28.10 -3.06 37.59
CA ARG A 399 -27.47 -4.24 36.97
C ARG A 399 -27.36 -4.06 35.45
N GLY A 400 -28.47 -3.70 34.80
CA GLY A 400 -28.46 -3.42 33.36
C GLY A 400 -27.49 -2.29 32.99
N TYR A 401 -27.43 -1.21 33.77
CA TYR A 401 -26.55 -0.07 33.51
C TYR A 401 -25.05 -0.39 33.61
N ILE A 402 -24.61 -1.06 34.68
CA ILE A 402 -23.21 -1.46 34.88
C ILE A 402 -22.80 -2.51 33.85
N SER A 403 -23.62 -3.54 33.66
CA SER A 403 -23.39 -4.59 32.67
C SER A 403 -23.29 -4.03 31.25
N THR A 404 -24.18 -3.09 30.91
CA THR A 404 -24.15 -2.40 29.61
C THR A 404 -22.94 -1.50 29.47
N SER A 405 -22.55 -0.75 30.51
CA SER A 405 -21.39 0.15 30.45
C SER A 405 -20.06 -0.60 30.31
N ILE A 406 -19.91 -1.75 30.99
CA ILE A 406 -18.74 -2.62 30.87
C ILE A 406 -18.70 -3.27 29.48
N ALA A 407 -19.83 -3.82 29.02
CA ALA A 407 -19.95 -4.41 27.69
C ALA A 407 -19.63 -3.38 26.58
N ASP A 408 -20.18 -2.17 26.66
CA ASP A 408 -19.96 -1.09 25.69
C ASP A 408 -18.52 -0.55 25.70
N THR A 409 -17.86 -0.55 26.85
CA THR A 409 -16.45 -0.10 26.99
C THR A 409 -15.48 -1.13 26.43
N LEU A 410 -15.76 -2.42 26.62
CA LEU A 410 -14.96 -3.52 26.08
C LEU A 410 -15.21 -3.75 24.59
N ALA A 411 -16.40 -3.43 24.08
CA ALA A 411 -16.73 -3.53 22.65
C ALA A 411 -15.94 -2.55 21.76
N LYS A 412 -15.51 -1.40 22.29
CA LYS A 412 -14.76 -0.38 21.52
C LYS A 412 -13.37 -0.83 21.06
N PRO A 413 -12.56 -1.55 21.87
CA PRO A 413 -11.23 -2.01 21.46
C PRO A 413 -11.17 -3.43 20.82
N LEU A 414 -12.24 -4.22 20.81
CA LEU A 414 -12.20 -5.64 20.38
C LEU A 414 -12.64 -5.79 18.92
N PRO A 415 -11.76 -6.20 17.97
CA PRO A 415 -12.16 -6.35 16.57
C PRO A 415 -13.01 -7.62 16.35
N SER A 416 -14.20 -7.43 15.75
CA SER A 416 -15.05 -8.44 15.08
C SER A 416 -15.83 -9.49 15.89
N SER A 417 -15.75 -9.51 17.22
CA SER A 417 -16.45 -10.48 18.08
C SER A 417 -17.85 -10.00 18.53
N GLY A 418 -18.79 -10.00 17.57
CA GLY A 418 -20.23 -9.82 17.80
C GLY A 418 -20.66 -8.43 18.32
N PRO A 419 -21.92 -8.01 18.10
CA PRO A 419 -22.41 -6.77 18.69
C PRO A 419 -22.56 -6.93 20.21
N ALA A 420 -22.04 -5.98 20.99
CA ALA A 420 -22.46 -5.83 22.37
C ALA A 420 -23.94 -5.40 22.38
N GLY A 421 -24.79 -6.20 23.00
CA GLY A 421 -26.19 -5.89 23.19
C GLY A 421 -26.37 -5.30 24.59
N ARG A 422 -27.17 -4.24 24.71
CA ARG A 422 -27.43 -3.63 26.02
C ARG A 422 -28.02 -4.67 26.97
N CYS A 423 -27.28 -4.98 28.03
CA CYS A 423 -27.70 -5.93 29.03
C CYS A 423 -28.92 -5.42 29.79
N VAL A 424 -29.97 -6.22 29.85
CA VAL A 424 -31.19 -5.88 30.59
C VAL A 424 -31.18 -6.57 31.97
N SER A 425 -32.20 -6.25 32.76
CA SER A 425 -32.46 -6.86 34.07
C SER A 425 -32.40 -8.39 34.08
N ASP A 426 -32.78 -9.01 32.96
CA ASP A 426 -33.03 -10.44 32.81
C ASP A 426 -31.88 -11.20 32.13
N GLY A 427 -30.73 -10.55 31.91
CA GLY A 427 -29.54 -11.12 31.25
C GLY A 427 -29.05 -10.26 30.08
N CYS A 428 -27.89 -10.58 29.53
CA CYS A 428 -27.42 -9.90 28.33
C CYS A 428 -28.00 -10.56 27.08
N PRO A 429 -28.59 -9.78 26.15
CA PRO A 429 -29.17 -10.35 24.95
C PRO A 429 -28.09 -11.04 24.11
N ILE A 430 -28.38 -12.25 23.64
CA ILE A 430 -27.50 -13.02 22.75
C ILE A 430 -27.64 -12.44 21.34
N PRO A 431 -26.58 -11.89 20.72
CA PRO A 431 -26.62 -11.49 19.33
C PRO A 431 -26.74 -12.73 18.45
N GLU A 432 -27.50 -12.62 17.37
CA GLU A 432 -27.88 -13.78 16.59
C GLU A 432 -26.66 -14.40 15.90
N GLY A 433 -26.27 -15.61 16.30
CA GLY A 433 -25.09 -16.33 15.80
C GLY A 433 -24.78 -17.49 16.72
N GLU A 434 -25.08 -17.29 17.99
CA GLU A 434 -24.47 -18.03 19.06
C GLU A 434 -25.54 -18.73 19.89
N SER A 435 -25.27 -19.98 20.27
CA SER A 435 -26.05 -20.66 21.30
C SER A 435 -25.81 -20.06 22.70
N THR A 436 -24.76 -19.25 22.86
CA THR A 436 -24.24 -18.54 24.06
C THR A 436 -24.25 -17.02 23.88
N PRO A 437 -24.32 -16.16 24.91
CA PRO A 437 -24.15 -14.71 24.74
C PRO A 437 -22.77 -14.37 24.17
N SER A 438 -22.68 -13.31 23.34
CA SER A 438 -21.37 -12.80 22.88
C SER A 438 -20.45 -12.54 24.05
N VAL A 439 -19.15 -12.65 23.88
CA VAL A 439 -18.28 -12.61 25.06
C VAL A 439 -18.20 -11.22 25.70
N ALA A 440 -18.39 -10.15 24.94
CA ALA A 440 -18.62 -8.81 25.51
C ALA A 440 -19.90 -8.75 26.35
N ASN A 441 -20.97 -9.44 25.91
CA ASN A 441 -22.22 -9.58 26.66
C ASN A 441 -22.05 -10.52 27.86
N THR A 442 -21.20 -11.53 27.76
CA THR A 442 -20.88 -12.44 28.86
C THR A 442 -20.09 -11.71 29.94
N VAL A 443 -19.04 -10.97 29.57
CA VAL A 443 -18.29 -10.10 30.50
C VAL A 443 -19.15 -8.95 31.02
N GLY A 444 -20.10 -8.44 30.24
CA GLY A 444 -21.13 -7.50 30.71
C GLY A 444 -22.07 -8.13 31.75
N GLU A 445 -22.57 -9.34 31.49
CA GLU A 445 -23.51 -10.06 32.36
C GLU A 445 -22.86 -10.41 33.70
N TYR A 446 -21.64 -10.93 33.64
CA TYR A 446 -20.80 -11.15 34.81
C TYR A 446 -20.18 -9.85 35.32
N GLY A 447 -20.23 -8.74 34.59
CA GLY A 447 -19.74 -7.42 35.00
C GLY A 447 -20.47 -6.86 36.22
N PHE A 448 -21.78 -7.09 36.31
CA PHE A 448 -22.51 -6.85 37.56
C PHE A 448 -22.04 -7.82 38.65
N ASN A 449 -21.79 -9.10 38.36
CA ASN A 449 -21.23 -10.02 39.35
C ASN A 449 -19.82 -9.61 39.79
N ILE A 450 -18.99 -9.02 38.92
CA ILE A 450 -17.68 -8.43 39.22
C ILE A 450 -17.87 -7.21 40.12
N VAL A 451 -18.76 -6.28 39.79
CA VAL A 451 -19.03 -5.07 40.60
C VAL A 451 -19.75 -5.39 41.92
N TYR A 452 -20.63 -6.38 41.93
CA TYR A 452 -21.32 -6.91 43.11
C TYR A 452 -20.37 -7.73 43.99
N ALA A 453 -19.45 -8.45 43.38
CA ALA A 453 -18.26 -9.01 44.00
C ALA A 453 -17.42 -7.91 44.64
N LEU A 454 -17.26 -6.74 44.01
CA LEU A 454 -16.62 -5.59 44.68
C LEU A 454 -17.36 -5.11 45.96
N MET A 455 -18.60 -5.58 46.26
CA MET A 455 -19.49 -5.01 47.27
C MET A 455 -19.91 -5.93 48.47
N GLY A 456 -19.63 -7.25 48.50
CA GLY A 456 -19.78 -8.16 49.69
C GLY A 456 -21.22 -8.58 50.09
N LYS A 457 -21.56 -9.74 50.73
CA LYS A 457 -20.98 -10.62 51.82
C LYS A 457 -21.57 -12.08 51.81
N PRO A 458 -21.28 -13.02 52.76
CA PRO A 458 -20.04 -13.44 53.46
C PRO A 458 -19.80 -15.00 53.47
N THR A 459 -18.67 -15.49 54.04
CA THR A 459 -18.46 -16.73 54.88
C THR A 459 -16.98 -17.23 54.81
N THR A 460 -16.40 -18.05 55.70
CA THR A 460 -16.41 -18.18 57.20
C THR A 460 -14.97 -18.26 57.74
N ASP A 461 -13.98 -17.66 57.06
CA ASP A 461 -12.58 -17.73 57.47
C ASP A 461 -12.07 -16.38 58.01
N ALA A 462 -11.74 -16.38 59.30
CA ALA A 462 -11.70 -15.24 60.21
C ALA A 462 -10.50 -14.29 60.05
N LYS A 463 -9.55 -14.56 59.14
CA LYS A 463 -8.28 -13.82 59.04
C LYS A 463 -8.19 -12.81 57.89
N LEU A 464 -9.16 -12.75 56.98
CA LEU A 464 -9.15 -11.83 55.82
C LEU A 464 -10.33 -10.85 55.86
N PRO A 465 -10.18 -9.57 55.45
CA PRO A 465 -11.27 -8.58 55.43
C PRO A 465 -12.43 -9.00 54.49
N ASP A 466 -13.68 -8.76 54.89
CA ASP A 466 -14.87 -9.22 54.14
C ASP A 466 -14.95 -8.72 52.68
N TRP A 467 -14.45 -7.51 52.39
CA TRP A 467 -14.44 -6.93 51.04
C TRP A 467 -13.39 -7.60 50.11
N TYR A 468 -12.35 -8.21 50.69
CA TYR A 468 -11.27 -8.86 49.93
C TYR A 468 -11.75 -10.12 49.20
N ARG A 469 -12.47 -11.00 49.90
CA ARG A 469 -13.04 -12.23 49.30
C ARG A 469 -14.12 -11.91 48.29
N ALA A 470 -14.82 -10.80 48.53
CA ALA A 470 -15.87 -10.34 47.66
C ALA A 470 -15.29 -10.03 46.28
N VAL A 471 -14.17 -9.29 46.17
CA VAL A 471 -13.59 -8.83 44.89
C VAL A 471 -12.76 -9.90 44.17
N ALA A 472 -11.87 -10.58 44.90
CA ALA A 472 -10.79 -11.36 44.29
C ALA A 472 -11.29 -12.67 43.64
N ASN A 473 -12.23 -13.37 44.28
CA ASN A 473 -12.73 -14.65 43.77
C ASN A 473 -13.41 -14.51 42.40
N PRO A 474 -14.25 -13.49 42.15
CA PRO A 474 -14.98 -13.41 40.88
C PRO A 474 -14.11 -12.94 39.70
N VAL A 475 -13.08 -12.13 39.95
CA VAL A 475 -12.05 -11.81 38.94
C VAL A 475 -11.27 -13.07 38.55
N VAL A 476 -10.86 -13.88 39.55
CA VAL A 476 -10.18 -15.16 39.32
C VAL A 476 -11.07 -16.15 38.57
N GLN A 477 -12.36 -16.22 38.90
CA GLN A 477 -13.33 -17.09 38.21
C GLN A 477 -13.55 -16.65 36.76
N LEU A 478 -13.58 -15.34 36.48
CA LEU A 478 -13.73 -14.84 35.11
C LEU A 478 -12.46 -15.08 34.28
N ALA A 479 -11.28 -14.84 34.85
CA ALA A 479 -10.01 -15.07 34.18
C ALA A 479 -9.70 -16.57 33.96
N THR A 480 -10.45 -17.48 34.58
CA THR A 480 -10.35 -18.93 34.36
C THR A 480 -11.52 -19.51 33.57
N GLN A 481 -12.51 -18.68 33.18
CA GLN A 481 -13.68 -19.12 32.45
C GLN A 481 -13.35 -19.48 30.99
N PRO A 482 -13.64 -20.70 30.51
CA PRO A 482 -13.20 -21.16 29.19
C PRO A 482 -13.70 -20.33 28.00
N ASN A 483 -14.92 -19.81 28.08
CA ASN A 483 -15.52 -18.91 27.09
C ASN A 483 -14.81 -17.54 27.04
N VAL A 484 -14.40 -17.00 28.19
CA VAL A 484 -13.66 -15.74 28.27
C VAL A 484 -12.26 -15.90 27.67
N LEU A 485 -11.60 -17.02 27.95
CA LEU A 485 -10.26 -17.32 27.42
C LEU A 485 -10.27 -17.57 25.91
N THR A 486 -11.25 -18.33 25.43
CA THR A 486 -11.44 -18.59 23.99
C THR A 486 -11.65 -17.28 23.23
N PHE A 487 -12.43 -16.36 23.78
CA PHE A 487 -12.62 -15.04 23.18
C PHE A 487 -11.37 -14.19 23.15
N ILE A 488 -10.60 -14.15 24.23
CA ILE A 488 -9.33 -13.41 24.24
C ILE A 488 -8.45 -13.96 23.12
N SER A 489 -8.42 -15.29 22.97
CA SER A 489 -7.68 -15.94 21.90
C SER A 489 -8.17 -15.52 20.52
N GLU A 490 -9.44 -15.74 20.19
CA GLU A 490 -10.02 -15.41 18.88
C GLU A 490 -9.92 -13.92 18.53
N THR A 491 -10.06 -13.05 19.53
CA THR A 491 -9.98 -11.61 19.32
C THR A 491 -8.56 -11.15 18.99
N VAL A 492 -7.57 -11.69 19.70
CA VAL A 492 -6.16 -11.43 19.38
C VAL A 492 -5.77 -12.07 18.05
N ALA A 493 -6.35 -13.22 17.71
CA ALA A 493 -6.07 -13.94 16.47
C ALA A 493 -6.48 -13.16 15.21
N GLN A 494 -7.47 -12.26 15.31
CA GLN A 494 -8.01 -11.46 14.19
C GLN A 494 -8.35 -12.32 12.96
N GLY A 495 -8.80 -13.57 13.17
CA GLY A 495 -9.10 -14.55 12.14
C GLY A 495 -8.82 -15.99 12.58
N THR A 496 -9.11 -16.96 11.73
CA THR A 496 -8.93 -18.40 12.00
C THR A 496 -7.60 -18.97 11.51
N THR A 497 -6.63 -18.10 11.19
CA THR A 497 -5.32 -18.58 10.75
C THR A 497 -4.60 -19.33 11.88
N PRO A 498 -3.87 -20.42 11.58
CA PRO A 498 -3.07 -21.13 12.57
C PRO A 498 -2.18 -20.22 13.42
N LEU A 499 -1.49 -19.27 12.77
CA LEU A 499 -0.60 -18.32 13.45
C LEU A 499 -1.38 -17.36 14.38
N GLY A 500 -2.49 -16.81 13.90
CA GLY A 500 -3.35 -15.94 14.69
C GLY A 500 -3.88 -16.65 15.93
N LEU A 501 -4.40 -17.87 15.77
CA LEU A 501 -4.92 -18.67 16.88
C LEU A 501 -3.82 -19.03 17.90
N THR A 502 -2.60 -19.34 17.45
CA THR A 502 -1.46 -19.58 18.36
C THR A 502 -1.10 -18.33 19.16
N LEU A 503 -1.08 -17.16 18.51
CA LEU A 503 -0.84 -15.88 19.19
C LEU A 503 -1.95 -15.57 20.20
N GLY A 504 -3.20 -15.76 19.80
CA GLY A 504 -4.36 -15.58 20.66
C GLY A 504 -4.33 -16.50 21.87
N ASN A 505 -4.03 -17.77 21.66
CA ASN A 505 -3.98 -18.76 22.71
C ASN A 505 -2.90 -18.44 23.74
N ALA A 506 -1.76 -17.92 23.30
CA ALA A 506 -0.71 -17.48 24.20
C ALA A 506 -1.15 -16.29 25.08
N VAL A 507 -1.83 -15.30 24.50
CA VAL A 507 -2.36 -14.16 25.27
C VAL A 507 -3.44 -14.62 26.25
N ALA A 508 -4.36 -15.50 25.83
CA ALA A 508 -5.35 -16.09 26.72
C ALA A 508 -4.70 -16.87 27.87
N THR A 509 -3.66 -17.67 27.58
CA THR A 509 -2.87 -18.39 28.59
C THR A 509 -2.21 -17.43 29.57
N PHE A 510 -1.62 -16.32 29.09
CA PHE A 510 -1.07 -15.29 29.95
C PHE A 510 -2.14 -14.73 30.91
N VAL A 511 -3.32 -14.39 30.39
CA VAL A 511 -4.43 -13.85 31.20
C VAL A 511 -4.91 -14.86 32.23
N GLN A 512 -5.07 -16.12 31.84
CA GLN A 512 -5.49 -17.20 32.74
C GLN A 512 -4.48 -17.40 33.88
N LYS A 513 -3.19 -17.50 33.56
CA LYS A 513 -2.14 -17.78 34.54
C LYS A 513 -1.81 -16.58 35.42
N SER A 514 -2.03 -15.36 34.94
CA SER A 514 -1.88 -14.13 35.71
C SER A 514 -3.14 -13.83 36.52
N PHE A 515 -4.21 -13.38 35.88
CA PHE A 515 -5.43 -12.90 36.54
C PHE A 515 -6.30 -14.01 37.11
N GLY A 516 -6.12 -15.26 36.66
CA GLY A 516 -6.71 -16.45 37.30
C GLY A 516 -5.94 -16.94 38.53
N ASN A 517 -4.87 -16.23 38.94
CA ASN A 517 -4.10 -16.60 40.13
C ASN A 517 -4.62 -15.86 41.38
N ALA A 518 -5.02 -16.64 42.39
CA ALA A 518 -5.56 -16.11 43.64
C ALA A 518 -4.54 -15.29 44.44
N ASP A 519 -3.25 -15.61 44.37
CA ASP A 519 -2.20 -14.86 45.07
C ASP A 519 -1.93 -13.51 44.40
N LEU A 520 -2.00 -13.43 43.06
CA LEU A 520 -1.94 -12.14 42.36
C LEU A 520 -3.11 -11.24 42.77
N ALA A 521 -4.34 -11.79 42.75
CA ALA A 521 -5.53 -11.08 43.19
C ALA A 521 -5.42 -10.64 44.66
N ALA A 522 -4.81 -11.48 45.50
CA ALA A 522 -4.55 -11.17 46.90
C ALA A 522 -3.69 -9.92 47.08
N LYS A 523 -2.61 -9.85 46.32
CA LYS A 523 -1.63 -8.76 46.39
C LYS A 523 -2.16 -7.46 45.78
N PHE A 524 -3.13 -7.53 44.88
CA PHE A 524 -3.78 -6.36 44.30
C PHE A 524 -4.79 -5.70 45.26
N ALA A 525 -5.33 -6.47 46.21
CA ALA A 525 -6.37 -5.98 47.11
C ALA A 525 -6.04 -4.69 47.88
N PRO A 526 -4.83 -4.48 48.44
CA PRO A 526 -4.49 -3.22 49.12
C PRO A 526 -4.76 -1.97 48.29
N PHE A 527 -4.54 -2.02 46.96
CA PHE A 527 -4.89 -0.92 46.07
C PHE A 527 -6.40 -0.67 46.02
N LEU A 528 -7.19 -1.73 45.88
CA LEU A 528 -8.66 -1.64 45.91
C LEU A 528 -9.16 -1.06 47.24
N GLY A 529 -8.52 -1.42 48.36
CA GLY A 529 -8.81 -0.84 49.66
C GLY A 529 -8.56 0.68 49.73
N THR A 530 -7.64 1.23 48.94
CA THR A 530 -7.38 2.69 48.87
C THR A 530 -8.44 3.48 48.14
N LEU A 531 -9.33 2.80 47.40
CA LEU A 531 -10.52 3.41 46.81
C LEU A 531 -11.54 3.84 47.90
N ASN A 532 -11.31 3.42 49.15
CA ASN A 532 -12.08 3.78 50.35
C ASN A 532 -13.59 3.75 50.11
N LEU A 533 -14.05 2.63 49.54
CA LEU A 533 -15.46 2.37 49.29
C LEU A 533 -16.20 2.44 50.65
N PRO A 534 -17.19 3.33 50.81
CA PRO A 534 -17.69 3.69 52.13
C PRO A 534 -18.42 2.52 52.82
N ASN A 535 -17.86 2.08 53.96
CA ASN A 535 -18.36 0.95 54.75
C ASN A 535 -19.78 1.13 55.34
N GLN A 536 -20.34 2.35 55.35
CA GLN A 536 -21.68 2.63 55.87
C GLN A 536 -22.77 2.64 54.80
N VAL A 537 -22.41 2.49 53.52
CA VAL A 537 -23.38 2.38 52.42
C VAL A 537 -23.69 0.90 52.09
N LEU A 538 -23.29 0.01 53.00
CA LEU A 538 -23.42 -1.45 52.96
C LEU A 538 -24.77 -2.03 53.45
N PRO A 539 -25.90 -1.30 53.61
CA PRO A 539 -27.19 -1.85 53.25
C PRO A 539 -27.38 -1.54 51.77
N ALA A 540 -27.20 -2.53 50.90
CA ALA A 540 -27.12 -2.40 49.44
C ALA A 540 -28.20 -1.51 48.77
N LEU A 541 -29.32 -1.25 49.45
CA LEU A 541 -30.39 -0.36 48.99
C LEU A 541 -30.02 1.15 49.05
N ASP A 542 -29.33 1.64 50.09
CA ASP A 542 -29.04 3.08 50.22
C ASP A 542 -27.89 3.55 49.31
N PHE A 543 -26.95 2.65 48.97
CA PHE A 543 -25.89 2.95 47.99
C PHE A 543 -26.48 3.15 46.60
N LEU A 544 -27.33 2.21 46.18
CA LEU A 544 -27.93 2.21 44.86
C LEU A 544 -28.95 3.34 44.65
N THR A 545 -29.65 3.74 45.72
CA THR A 545 -30.59 4.86 45.67
C THR A 545 -29.85 6.21 45.51
N ASN A 546 -28.63 6.33 46.05
CA ASN A 546 -27.81 7.54 45.95
C ASN A 546 -26.94 7.61 44.68
N VAL A 547 -26.51 6.47 44.11
CA VAL A 547 -25.78 6.41 42.80
C VAL A 547 -26.61 6.97 41.65
N SER A 548 -27.93 6.77 41.70
CA SER A 548 -28.85 7.25 40.66
C SER A 548 -29.24 8.73 40.78
N LYS A 549 -28.97 9.39 41.92
CA LYS A 549 -29.53 10.72 42.22
C LYS A 549 -28.53 11.85 42.26
N ASP A 550 -27.33 11.71 42.84
CA ASP A 550 -26.37 12.83 42.94
C ASP A 550 -24.92 12.36 43.19
N GLY A 551 -23.96 12.68 42.30
CA GLY A 551 -22.57 12.91 42.73
C GLY A 551 -21.71 11.73 43.23
N VAL A 552 -21.96 10.46 42.86
CA VAL A 552 -21.11 9.34 43.32
C VAL A 552 -19.67 9.41 42.80
N ASN A 553 -19.44 9.96 41.61
CA ASN A 553 -18.08 10.25 41.15
C ASN A 553 -17.41 11.28 42.07
N ALA A 554 -18.13 12.31 42.53
CA ALA A 554 -17.62 13.31 43.47
C ALA A 554 -17.40 12.73 44.88
N ALA A 555 -18.25 11.81 45.35
CA ALA A 555 -18.06 11.11 46.62
C ALA A 555 -16.85 10.16 46.57
N LEU A 556 -16.72 9.35 45.51
CA LEU A 556 -15.53 8.51 45.26
C LEU A 556 -14.27 9.36 45.13
N LEU A 557 -14.29 10.45 44.35
CA LEU A 557 -13.18 11.40 44.21
C LEU A 557 -12.83 12.09 45.54
N SER A 558 -13.82 12.41 46.39
CA SER A 558 -13.58 13.05 47.69
C SER A 558 -12.94 12.10 48.72
N THR A 559 -13.05 10.79 48.50
CA THR A 559 -12.51 9.77 49.41
C THR A 559 -11.32 9.00 48.85
N PHE A 560 -11.10 9.06 47.54
CA PHE A 560 -9.96 8.46 46.84
C PHE A 560 -8.68 9.15 47.30
N LYS A 561 -7.67 8.34 47.65
CA LYS A 561 -6.36 8.83 48.09
C LYS A 561 -5.30 8.43 47.08
N PRO A 562 -5.03 9.28 46.06
CA PRO A 562 -4.16 8.93 44.93
C PRO A 562 -2.76 8.50 45.35
N ALA A 563 -2.16 9.21 46.30
CA ALA A 563 -0.83 8.87 46.81
C ALA A 563 -0.82 7.50 47.52
N GLN A 564 -1.90 7.13 48.21
CA GLN A 564 -2.00 5.81 48.83
C GLN A 564 -2.23 4.72 47.79
N ALA A 565 -3.08 4.99 46.80
CA ALA A 565 -3.36 4.10 45.68
C ALA A 565 -2.11 3.82 44.85
N GLN A 566 -1.36 4.87 44.53
CA GLN A 566 -0.06 4.81 43.88
C GLN A 566 0.93 3.96 44.69
N GLN A 567 1.07 4.22 46.00
CA GLN A 567 1.97 3.42 46.86
C GLN A 567 1.53 1.96 46.97
N ALA A 568 0.23 1.67 46.97
CA ALA A 568 -0.27 0.31 46.96
C ALA A 568 0.06 -0.42 45.65
N LEU A 569 -0.05 0.25 44.50
CA LEU A 569 0.34 -0.31 43.20
C LEU A 569 1.86 -0.47 43.06
N ILE A 570 2.66 0.48 43.55
CA ILE A 570 4.12 0.34 43.59
C ILE A 570 4.50 -0.89 44.41
N LYS A 571 3.89 -1.08 45.59
CA LYS A 571 4.11 -2.28 46.41
C LYS A 571 3.66 -3.55 45.71
N PHE A 572 2.55 -3.52 44.99
CA PHE A 572 2.04 -4.64 44.20
C PHE A 572 3.06 -5.06 43.13
N PHE A 573 3.50 -4.13 42.27
CA PHE A 573 4.46 -4.46 41.20
C PHE A 573 5.86 -4.85 41.70
N LYS A 574 6.24 -4.42 42.93
CA LYS A 574 7.48 -4.84 43.60
C LYS A 574 7.35 -6.12 44.42
N ASP A 575 6.15 -6.69 44.55
CA ASP A 575 5.94 -7.89 45.36
C ASP A 575 6.52 -9.13 44.65
N PRO A 576 7.42 -9.91 45.29
CA PRO A 576 8.03 -11.08 44.66
C PRO A 576 7.03 -12.14 44.21
N VAL A 577 5.88 -12.27 44.89
CA VAL A 577 4.82 -13.22 44.51
C VAL A 577 4.15 -12.75 43.23
N VAL A 578 3.85 -11.45 43.11
CA VAL A 578 3.28 -10.85 41.89
C VAL A 578 4.23 -11.06 40.71
N GLN A 579 5.52 -10.77 40.91
CA GLN A 579 6.54 -10.96 39.88
C GLN A 579 6.71 -12.44 39.51
N GLY A 580 6.65 -13.36 40.47
CA GLY A 580 6.66 -14.81 40.24
C GLY A 580 5.48 -15.27 39.39
N VAL A 581 4.26 -14.85 39.74
CA VAL A 581 3.05 -15.20 38.96
C VAL A 581 3.13 -14.65 37.53
N LEU A 582 3.56 -13.40 37.35
CA LEU A 582 3.70 -12.80 36.02
C LEU A 582 4.83 -13.45 35.21
N LYS A 583 5.91 -13.89 35.86
CA LYS A 583 6.98 -14.69 35.25
C LYS A 583 6.43 -16.02 34.74
N ASP A 584 5.70 -16.76 35.58
CA ASP A 584 5.17 -18.08 35.23
C ASP A 584 4.09 -17.98 34.14
N ALA A 585 3.27 -16.92 34.18
CA ALA A 585 2.28 -16.60 33.14
C ALA A 585 2.94 -16.29 31.79
N THR A 586 3.98 -15.44 31.78
CA THR A 586 4.76 -15.13 30.56
C THR A 586 5.46 -16.38 30.03
N THR A 587 6.06 -17.18 30.92
CA THR A 587 6.72 -18.43 30.57
C THR A 587 5.73 -19.38 29.90
N SER A 588 4.55 -19.58 30.48
CA SER A 588 3.49 -20.43 29.91
C SER A 588 2.99 -19.92 28.57
N ALA A 589 2.79 -18.60 28.44
CA ALA A 589 2.36 -17.98 27.19
C ALA A 589 3.39 -18.18 26.07
N VAL A 590 4.68 -18.01 26.36
CA VAL A 590 5.75 -18.24 25.37
C VAL A 590 5.85 -19.73 25.01
N LYS A 591 5.64 -20.65 25.94
CA LYS A 591 5.55 -22.09 25.60
C LYS A 591 4.41 -22.38 24.63
N VAL A 592 3.25 -21.75 24.82
CA VAL A 592 2.12 -21.86 23.88
C VAL A 592 2.47 -21.27 22.51
N LEU A 593 3.14 -20.11 22.46
CA LEU A 593 3.61 -19.52 21.20
C LEU A 593 4.58 -20.44 20.45
N LEU A 594 5.48 -21.08 21.16
CA LEU A 594 6.50 -21.97 20.60
C LEU A 594 5.99 -23.40 20.34
N GLY A 595 4.71 -23.68 20.63
CA GLY A 595 4.12 -25.01 20.44
C GLY A 595 4.56 -26.06 21.46
N LEU A 596 5.24 -25.65 22.55
CA LEU A 596 5.73 -26.55 23.60
C LEU A 596 4.65 -26.94 24.61
N GLN A 597 3.58 -26.15 24.67
CA GLN A 597 2.47 -26.35 25.58
C GLN A 597 1.16 -26.07 24.85
N SER A 598 0.20 -26.97 24.96
CA SER A 598 -1.17 -26.69 24.55
C SER A 598 -1.90 -25.87 25.62
N PRO A 599 -2.81 -24.97 25.23
CA PRO A 599 -3.67 -24.28 26.19
C PRO A 599 -4.53 -25.28 26.97
N ASP A 600 -4.71 -25.04 28.28
CA ASP A 600 -5.27 -26.02 29.21
C ASP A 600 -6.74 -25.78 29.60
N TRP A 601 -7.40 -24.76 29.03
CA TRP A 601 -8.83 -24.52 29.25
C TRP A 601 -9.70 -25.32 28.26
N GLU A 602 -10.92 -25.62 28.68
CA GLU A 602 -11.88 -26.40 27.89
C GLU A 602 -12.34 -25.64 26.62
N GLY A 603 -12.35 -26.31 25.47
CA GLY A 603 -12.76 -25.67 24.20
C GLY A 603 -11.72 -24.70 23.61
N ALA A 604 -10.50 -24.66 24.15
CA ALA A 604 -9.41 -23.90 23.56
C ALA A 604 -9.16 -24.31 22.10
N PRO A 605 -9.06 -23.36 21.15
CA PRO A 605 -8.66 -23.66 19.78
C PRO A 605 -7.33 -24.41 19.78
N GLN A 606 -7.21 -25.48 18.99
CA GLN A 606 -5.97 -26.27 18.88
C GLN A 606 -5.37 -26.05 17.49
N PRO A 607 -4.67 -24.93 17.24
CA PRO A 607 -3.90 -24.78 16.01
C PRO A 607 -2.79 -25.84 15.95
N PRO A 608 -2.26 -26.13 14.75
CA PRO A 608 -1.03 -26.91 14.60
C PRO A 608 0.06 -26.42 15.56
N THR A 609 0.70 -27.34 16.27
CA THR A 609 1.74 -27.01 17.26
C THR A 609 2.94 -26.30 16.63
N ASN A 610 3.18 -26.55 15.35
CA ASN A 610 4.22 -25.95 14.52
C ASN A 610 3.77 -24.67 13.79
N ALA A 611 2.61 -24.07 14.07
CA ALA A 611 2.09 -22.94 13.29
C ALA A 611 3.07 -21.76 13.12
N VAL A 612 3.85 -21.43 14.15
CA VAL A 612 4.88 -20.38 14.07
C VAL A 612 6.07 -20.85 13.22
N ALA A 613 6.49 -22.11 13.36
CA ALA A 613 7.56 -22.70 12.58
C ALA A 613 7.18 -22.82 11.09
N ASP A 614 5.93 -23.19 10.78
CA ASP A 614 5.39 -23.27 9.43
C ASP A 614 5.39 -21.91 8.76
N TYR A 615 4.91 -20.88 9.47
CA TYR A 615 4.94 -19.51 8.96
C TYR A 615 6.36 -19.05 8.64
N LEU A 616 7.31 -19.28 9.55
CA LEU A 616 8.72 -18.91 9.35
C LEU A 616 9.37 -19.73 8.22
N GLY A 617 9.04 -21.02 8.13
CA GLY A 617 9.52 -21.92 7.09
C GLY A 617 9.07 -21.48 5.71
N GLN A 618 7.77 -21.21 5.54
CA GLN A 618 7.22 -20.70 4.29
C GLN A 618 7.79 -19.33 3.92
N LEU A 619 7.94 -18.42 4.90
CA LEU A 619 8.57 -17.12 4.66
C LEU A 619 10.02 -17.27 4.18
N GLY A 620 10.78 -18.19 4.79
CA GLY A 620 12.14 -18.52 4.38
C GLY A 620 12.20 -19.09 2.97
N ALA A 621 11.30 -20.01 2.64
CA ALA A 621 11.24 -20.64 1.34
C ALA A 621 10.88 -19.65 0.22
N VAL A 622 9.88 -18.80 0.43
CA VAL A 622 9.51 -17.73 -0.52
C VAL A 622 10.65 -16.74 -0.72
N LYS A 623 11.46 -16.47 0.32
CA LYS A 623 12.63 -15.61 0.20
C LYS A 623 13.78 -16.24 -0.60
N LEU A 624 13.91 -17.56 -0.56
CA LEU A 624 14.96 -18.29 -1.27
C LEU A 624 14.60 -18.54 -2.74
N LEU A 625 13.38 -19.04 -2.99
CA LEU A 625 12.96 -19.51 -4.32
C LEU A 625 12.01 -18.56 -5.06
N GLY A 626 11.54 -17.51 -4.38
CA GLY A 626 10.50 -16.61 -4.90
C GLY A 626 9.08 -17.13 -4.69
N ASP A 627 8.12 -16.22 -4.79
CA ASP A 627 6.70 -16.53 -4.70
C ASP A 627 6.22 -17.27 -5.96
N GLY A 628 5.39 -18.30 -5.79
CA GLY A 628 4.87 -19.13 -6.89
C GLY A 628 5.80 -20.24 -7.41
N ASN A 629 7.01 -20.41 -6.86
CA ASN A 629 7.88 -21.55 -7.20
C ASN A 629 7.25 -22.87 -6.70
N PRO A 630 7.12 -23.92 -7.54
CA PRO A 630 6.45 -25.17 -7.16
C PRO A 630 7.14 -25.93 -6.02
N TYR A 631 8.42 -25.67 -5.76
CA TYR A 631 9.20 -26.30 -4.70
C TYR A 631 9.23 -25.49 -3.40
N SER A 632 8.69 -24.27 -3.39
CA SER A 632 8.65 -23.40 -2.21
C SER A 632 7.92 -24.04 -1.03
N SER A 633 6.80 -24.74 -1.26
CA SER A 633 6.08 -25.44 -0.19
C SER A 633 6.93 -26.53 0.47
N ALA A 634 7.57 -27.38 -0.33
CA ALA A 634 8.40 -28.48 0.18
C ALA A 634 9.66 -27.97 0.91
N LEU A 635 10.24 -26.88 0.42
CA LEU A 635 11.32 -26.19 1.12
C LEU A 635 10.81 -25.59 2.44
N GLY A 636 9.62 -24.98 2.43
CA GLY A 636 8.97 -24.42 3.60
C GLY A 636 8.72 -25.46 4.69
N ASP A 637 8.26 -26.65 4.31
CA ASP A 637 8.06 -27.78 5.23
C ASP A 637 9.39 -28.27 5.82
N THR A 638 10.45 -28.31 5.00
CA THR A 638 11.79 -28.68 5.45
C THR A 638 12.32 -27.69 6.48
N ILE A 639 12.25 -26.39 6.19
CA ILE A 639 12.67 -25.32 7.10
C ILE A 639 11.79 -25.31 8.35
N SER A 640 10.48 -25.49 8.22
CA SER A 640 9.58 -25.60 9.37
C SER A 640 9.96 -26.76 10.30
N GLY A 641 10.28 -27.93 9.73
CA GLY A 641 10.71 -29.09 10.49
C GLY A 641 12.00 -28.85 11.29
N THR A 642 12.96 -28.09 10.73
CA THR A 642 14.18 -27.71 11.47
C THR A 642 13.90 -26.67 12.54
N ILE A 643 13.07 -25.66 12.27
CA ILE A 643 12.66 -24.66 13.27
C ILE A 643 11.88 -25.32 14.41
N THR A 644 11.00 -26.27 14.12
CA THR A 644 10.24 -27.02 15.13
C THR A 644 11.17 -27.79 16.08
N ARG A 645 12.22 -28.42 15.54
CA ARG A 645 13.26 -29.09 16.34
C ARG A 645 14.06 -28.09 17.17
N LEU A 646 14.40 -26.93 16.61
CA LEU A 646 15.05 -25.85 17.36
C LEU A 646 14.18 -25.40 18.53
N PHE A 647 12.90 -25.09 18.29
CA PHE A 647 11.96 -24.70 19.35
C PHE A 647 11.83 -25.78 20.41
N SER A 648 11.77 -27.05 20.02
CA SER A 648 11.74 -28.17 20.96
C SER A 648 13.02 -28.26 21.81
N SER A 649 14.18 -27.90 21.24
CA SER A 649 15.47 -27.97 21.92
C SER A 649 15.72 -26.79 22.87
N ILE A 650 15.37 -25.56 22.47
CA ILE A 650 15.76 -24.34 23.20
C ILE A 650 14.57 -23.57 23.76
N GLY A 651 13.34 -23.93 23.38
CA GLY A 651 12.17 -23.12 23.68
C GLY A 651 11.81 -23.06 25.17
N GLU A 652 12.17 -24.06 25.96
CA GLU A 652 12.05 -24.00 27.43
C GLU A 652 12.95 -22.89 27.99
N THR A 653 14.22 -22.85 27.57
CA THR A 653 15.19 -21.81 27.95
C THR A 653 14.71 -20.43 27.51
N VAL A 654 14.19 -20.31 26.28
CA VAL A 654 13.60 -19.08 25.73
C VAL A 654 12.41 -18.63 26.60
N ALA A 655 11.48 -19.53 26.92
CA ALA A 655 10.28 -19.21 27.69
C ALA A 655 10.59 -18.76 29.12
N VAL A 656 11.47 -19.49 29.82
CA VAL A 656 11.91 -19.14 31.19
C VAL A 656 12.70 -17.82 31.17
N GLY A 657 13.53 -17.61 30.15
CA GLY A 657 14.27 -16.38 29.94
C GLY A 657 13.33 -15.18 29.72
N ALA A 658 12.27 -15.33 28.91
CA ALA A 658 11.27 -14.29 28.68
C ALA A 658 10.52 -13.92 29.97
N GLY A 659 10.11 -14.92 30.76
CA GLY A 659 9.52 -14.69 32.08
C GLY A 659 10.48 -13.97 33.04
N THR A 660 11.77 -14.32 33.01
CA THR A 660 12.80 -13.64 33.81
C THR A 660 13.05 -12.21 33.33
N ALA A 661 13.00 -11.96 32.02
CA ALA A 661 13.11 -10.63 31.43
C ALA A 661 11.98 -9.70 31.91
N LEU A 662 10.75 -10.21 32.03
CA LEU A 662 9.64 -9.44 32.61
C LEU A 662 9.90 -9.06 34.07
N VAL A 663 10.49 -9.94 34.86
CA VAL A 663 10.87 -9.62 36.25
C VAL A 663 11.99 -8.57 36.29
N THR A 664 12.99 -8.68 35.41
CA THR A 664 14.04 -7.65 35.25
C THR A 664 13.45 -6.31 34.88
N PHE A 665 12.46 -6.29 33.97
CA PHE A 665 11.73 -5.10 33.58
C PHE A 665 10.98 -4.48 34.77
N LEU A 666 10.23 -5.27 35.54
CA LEU A 666 9.48 -4.79 36.72
C LEU A 666 10.41 -4.31 37.85
N ASN A 667 11.61 -4.89 37.97
CA ASN A 667 12.61 -4.49 38.96
C ASN A 667 13.57 -3.40 38.45
N TRP A 668 13.37 -2.89 37.23
CA TRP A 668 14.26 -1.91 36.65
C TRP A 668 14.29 -0.64 37.50
N THR A 669 15.50 -0.29 37.95
CA THR A 669 15.77 0.94 38.68
C THR A 669 16.28 2.00 37.72
N ALA A 670 15.61 3.15 37.75
CA ALA A 670 15.91 4.21 36.82
C ALA A 670 17.24 4.92 37.17
N PRO A 671 18.04 5.31 36.17
CA PRO A 671 19.15 6.24 36.36
C PRO A 671 18.68 7.57 36.98
N SER A 672 19.58 8.30 37.64
CA SER A 672 19.26 9.53 38.39
C SER A 672 18.42 10.50 37.56
N GLY A 673 17.18 10.78 38.02
CA GLY A 673 16.25 11.71 37.37
C GLY A 673 15.06 11.07 36.64
N GLN A 674 15.03 9.73 36.48
CA GLN A 674 13.90 8.99 35.89
C GLN A 674 13.10 8.20 36.96
N GLN A 675 11.85 7.84 36.65
CA GLN A 675 11.00 7.02 37.53
C GLN A 675 11.20 5.52 37.26
N ASP A 676 11.15 4.69 38.30
CA ASP A 676 11.18 3.23 38.14
C ASP A 676 9.88 2.71 37.49
N VAL A 677 9.94 1.52 36.88
CA VAL A 677 8.78 0.90 36.19
C VAL A 677 7.56 0.77 37.11
N PRO A 678 7.66 0.27 38.36
CA PRO A 678 6.53 0.21 39.28
C PRO A 678 5.85 1.56 39.51
N THR A 679 6.63 2.64 39.60
CA THR A 679 6.11 4.01 39.75
C THR A 679 5.42 4.49 38.48
N ILE A 680 6.00 4.24 37.30
CA ILE A 680 5.40 4.60 36.01
C ILE A 680 4.05 3.88 35.83
N LEU A 681 4.00 2.57 36.08
CA LEU A 681 2.77 1.78 35.98
C LEU A 681 1.72 2.23 37.00
N ALA A 682 2.12 2.43 38.26
CA ALA A 682 1.22 2.93 39.29
C ALA A 682 0.64 4.31 38.96
N ASN A 683 1.46 5.23 38.46
CA ASN A 683 1.02 6.57 38.05
C ASN A 683 0.04 6.49 36.89
N THR A 684 0.34 5.66 35.89
CA THR A 684 -0.52 5.47 34.72
C THR A 684 -1.88 4.89 35.12
N MET A 685 -1.90 3.87 35.98
CA MET A 685 -3.14 3.27 36.47
C MET A 685 -3.97 4.25 37.30
N VAL A 686 -3.34 4.99 38.23
CA VAL A 686 -4.05 5.98 39.08
C VAL A 686 -4.57 7.14 38.24
N ASN A 687 -3.78 7.63 37.29
CA ASN A 687 -4.19 8.74 36.42
C ASN A 687 -5.24 8.31 35.39
N GLY A 688 -5.17 7.09 34.88
CA GLY A 688 -6.21 6.50 34.03
C GLY A 688 -7.53 6.37 34.78
N LEU A 689 -7.49 5.91 36.04
CA LEU A 689 -8.66 5.89 36.92
C LEU A 689 -9.22 7.31 37.14
N PHE A 690 -8.36 8.31 37.35
CA PHE A 690 -8.77 9.70 37.43
C PHE A 690 -9.47 10.21 36.17
N GLN A 691 -8.94 9.89 34.98
CA GLN A 691 -9.55 10.29 33.71
C GLN A 691 -10.91 9.62 33.48
N ALA A 692 -11.03 8.33 33.84
CA ALA A 692 -12.28 7.58 33.72
C ALA A 692 -13.40 8.11 34.64
N LEU A 693 -13.07 8.79 35.74
CA LEU A 693 -14.02 9.26 36.76
C LEU A 693 -14.55 10.70 36.55
N GLN A 694 -14.18 11.43 35.48
CA GLN A 694 -14.39 12.89 35.38
C GLN A 694 -15.86 13.41 35.34
N THR A 695 -16.19 14.27 36.31
CA THR A 695 -16.98 15.54 36.26
C THR A 695 -16.38 16.51 37.33
N PRO A 696 -16.61 17.84 37.31
CA PRO A 696 -15.62 18.84 37.71
C PRO A 696 -15.29 18.81 39.20
N CYS A 697 -14.02 18.55 39.54
CA CYS A 697 -13.47 18.74 40.87
C CYS A 697 -12.37 19.80 40.79
N THR A 698 -12.60 20.97 41.39
CA THR A 698 -11.68 22.13 41.37
C THR A 698 -10.41 21.94 42.22
N ASP A 699 -10.38 20.96 43.12
CA ASP A 699 -9.26 20.71 44.05
C ASP A 699 -8.51 19.39 43.79
N CYS A 700 -8.92 18.62 42.77
CA CYS A 700 -8.29 17.35 42.42
C CYS A 700 -7.07 17.60 41.51
N LYS A 701 -5.86 17.74 42.09
CA LYS A 701 -4.63 17.78 41.29
C LYS A 701 -4.23 16.36 40.89
N PRO A 702 -4.09 16.04 39.59
CA PRO A 702 -3.48 14.77 39.17
C PRO A 702 -2.11 14.62 39.84
N LEU A 703 -1.72 13.38 40.15
CA LEU A 703 -0.35 13.11 40.64
C LEU A 703 0.64 13.71 39.64
N PRO A 704 1.78 14.26 40.09
CA PRO A 704 2.73 14.93 39.21
C PRO A 704 3.11 14.02 38.06
N PHE A 705 2.47 14.25 36.92
CA PHE A 705 3.00 13.95 35.62
C PHE A 705 3.68 15.25 35.21
N PRO A 706 5.02 15.30 35.19
CA PRO A 706 5.68 16.37 34.49
C PRO A 706 5.28 16.26 33.02
N ASP A 707 5.13 17.38 32.33
CA ASP A 707 4.85 17.46 30.89
C ASP A 707 5.86 16.62 30.06
N GLN A 708 5.64 15.31 29.86
CA GLN A 708 6.58 14.34 29.26
C GLN A 708 5.83 13.03 28.84
N PRO A 709 6.41 12.17 27.95
CA PRO A 709 5.79 11.49 26.79
C PRO A 709 4.75 10.37 27.08
N PRO A 710 4.13 9.76 26.02
CA PRO A 710 3.24 8.60 26.15
C PRO A 710 3.85 7.44 26.97
N LEU A 711 3.00 6.56 27.52
CA LEU A 711 3.41 5.43 28.37
C LEU A 711 4.58 4.61 27.79
N LEU A 712 4.52 4.28 26.51
CA LEU A 712 5.50 3.39 25.86
C LEU A 712 6.93 3.97 25.89
N PRO A 713 7.18 5.24 25.50
CA PRO A 713 8.48 5.87 25.67
C PRO A 713 9.03 5.88 27.10
N SER A 714 8.16 6.04 28.10
CA SER A 714 8.61 6.04 29.51
C SER A 714 9.11 4.67 29.98
N LEU A 715 8.66 3.59 29.34
CA LEU A 715 9.05 2.21 29.64
C LEU A 715 10.22 1.72 28.77
N ALA A 716 10.58 2.45 27.72
CA ALA A 716 11.57 2.03 26.73
C ALA A 716 12.94 1.67 27.33
N PRO A 717 13.55 2.48 28.24
CA PRO A 717 14.85 2.14 28.82
C PRO A 717 14.83 0.84 29.65
N ALA A 718 13.73 0.59 30.35
CA ALA A 718 13.55 -0.62 31.13
C ALA A 718 13.41 -1.86 30.24
N ALA A 719 12.68 -1.74 29.12
CA ALA A 719 12.56 -2.81 28.14
C ALA A 719 13.90 -3.11 27.47
N GLY A 720 14.70 -2.08 27.17
CA GLY A 720 16.06 -2.24 26.69
C GLY A 720 16.93 -3.06 27.64
N ALA A 721 16.97 -2.68 28.92
CA ALA A 721 17.74 -3.40 29.93
C ALA A 721 17.27 -4.86 30.10
N ALA A 722 15.96 -5.09 30.08
CA ALA A 722 15.38 -6.44 30.17
C ALA A 722 15.76 -7.31 28.96
N VAL A 723 15.70 -6.76 27.74
CA VAL A 723 16.06 -7.48 26.51
C VAL A 723 17.56 -7.71 26.44
N THR A 724 18.41 -6.77 26.85
CA THR A 724 19.86 -6.99 26.98
C THR A 724 20.17 -8.14 27.93
N GLY A 725 19.57 -8.15 29.12
CA GLY A 725 19.74 -9.25 30.07
C GLY A 725 19.26 -10.60 29.52
N PHE A 726 18.11 -10.60 28.84
CA PHE A 726 17.54 -11.79 28.21
C PHE A 726 18.45 -12.37 27.11
N VAL A 727 18.84 -11.55 26.14
CA VAL A 727 19.68 -11.97 25.01
C VAL A 727 21.07 -12.40 25.49
N GLY A 728 21.65 -11.65 26.45
CA GLY A 728 22.93 -12.02 27.05
C GLY A 728 22.87 -13.38 27.74
N SER A 729 21.82 -13.64 28.52
CA SER A 729 21.62 -14.94 29.17
C SER A 729 21.41 -16.07 28.15
N LEU A 730 20.63 -15.81 27.10
CA LEU A 730 20.29 -16.81 26.08
C LEU A 730 21.51 -17.22 25.25
N LEU A 731 22.31 -16.25 24.81
CA LEU A 731 23.52 -16.52 24.02
C LEU A 731 24.68 -17.08 24.86
N SER A 732 24.64 -16.92 26.19
CA SER A 732 25.60 -17.54 27.11
C SER A 732 25.21 -18.98 27.50
N ASP A 733 24.00 -19.42 27.16
CA ASP A 733 23.52 -20.75 27.51
C ASP A 733 24.03 -21.80 26.51
N SER A 734 24.82 -22.75 27.01
CA SER A 734 25.41 -23.82 26.18
C SER A 734 24.37 -24.70 25.50
N SER A 735 23.16 -24.84 26.05
CA SER A 735 22.07 -25.61 25.43
C SER A 735 21.50 -24.89 24.20
N VAL A 736 21.49 -23.55 24.24
CA VAL A 736 21.07 -22.72 23.11
C VAL A 736 22.08 -22.82 21.97
N LEU A 737 23.37 -22.74 22.29
CA LEU A 737 24.44 -22.91 21.29
C LEU A 737 24.40 -24.30 20.63
N GLN A 738 24.18 -25.36 21.41
CA GLN A 738 24.03 -26.73 20.89
C GLN A 738 22.76 -26.88 20.04
N GLY A 739 21.64 -26.29 20.46
CA GLY A 739 20.39 -26.29 19.71
C GLY A 739 20.53 -25.58 18.36
N VAL A 740 21.20 -24.42 18.33
CA VAL A 740 21.50 -23.69 17.09
C VAL A 740 22.45 -24.48 16.19
N GLY A 741 23.49 -25.12 16.74
CA GLY A 741 24.38 -25.98 15.96
C GLY A 741 23.66 -27.18 15.32
N THR A 742 22.72 -27.79 16.07
CA THR A 742 21.86 -28.86 15.53
C THR A 742 20.94 -28.32 14.45
N PHE A 743 20.33 -27.15 14.65
CA PHE A 743 19.52 -26.47 13.64
C PHE A 743 20.26 -26.23 12.33
N VAL A 744 21.50 -25.73 12.39
CA VAL A 744 22.35 -25.55 11.19
C VAL A 744 22.63 -26.89 10.51
N THR A 745 22.95 -27.92 11.31
CA THR A 745 23.24 -29.28 10.84
C THR A 745 22.07 -29.92 10.12
N ASP A 746 20.85 -29.57 10.53
CA ASP A 746 19.63 -30.04 9.90
C ASP A 746 19.22 -29.17 8.69
N LEU A 747 19.42 -27.86 8.80
CA LEU A 747 18.98 -26.90 7.79
C LEU A 747 19.81 -26.99 6.52
N VAL A 748 21.14 -27.05 6.63
CA VAL A 748 22.04 -27.01 5.46
C VAL A 748 21.77 -28.18 4.51
N PRO A 749 21.76 -29.45 4.95
CA PRO A 749 21.42 -30.56 4.07
C PRO A 749 19.97 -30.52 3.60
N GLY A 750 19.04 -30.05 4.44
CA GLY A 750 17.62 -29.94 4.06
C GLY A 750 17.38 -28.95 2.93
N VAL A 751 18.03 -27.79 2.97
CA VAL A 751 17.94 -26.76 1.92
C VAL A 751 18.64 -27.24 0.65
N LEU A 752 19.85 -27.80 0.75
CA LEU A 752 20.61 -28.32 -0.40
C LEU A 752 19.94 -29.55 -1.04
N GLY A 753 19.15 -30.30 -0.27
CA GLY A 753 18.35 -31.43 -0.76
C GLY A 753 17.07 -31.02 -1.48
N ASN A 754 16.68 -29.74 -1.49
CA ASN A 754 15.48 -29.29 -2.17
C ASN A 754 15.71 -29.11 -3.69
N GLN A 755 14.85 -29.73 -4.51
CA GLN A 755 14.98 -29.68 -5.97
C GLN A 755 14.96 -28.25 -6.53
N GLY A 756 14.11 -27.36 -6.02
CA GLY A 756 14.06 -25.98 -6.49
C GLY A 756 15.34 -25.21 -6.22
N VAL A 757 15.98 -25.47 -5.08
CA VAL A 757 17.28 -24.88 -4.74
C VAL A 757 18.38 -25.43 -5.65
N GLN A 758 18.35 -26.74 -5.95
CA GLN A 758 19.30 -27.36 -6.88
C GLN A 758 19.14 -26.81 -8.30
N ASP A 759 17.90 -26.69 -8.79
CA ASP A 759 17.59 -26.12 -10.10
C ASP A 759 18.09 -24.66 -10.21
N ASP A 760 17.89 -23.85 -9.17
CA ASP A 760 18.38 -22.47 -9.12
C ASP A 760 19.91 -22.38 -9.10
N ILE A 761 20.58 -23.26 -8.34
CA ILE A 761 22.06 -23.35 -8.31
C ILE A 761 22.57 -23.75 -9.70
N GLU A 762 22.01 -24.79 -10.31
CA GLU A 762 22.37 -25.26 -11.64
C GLU A 762 22.23 -24.13 -12.66
N ALA A 763 21.09 -23.45 -12.67
CA ALA A 763 20.81 -22.35 -13.58
C ALA A 763 21.80 -21.19 -13.40
N GLN A 764 22.06 -20.76 -12.16
CA GLN A 764 23.00 -19.65 -11.90
C GLN A 764 24.43 -19.97 -12.30
N VAL A 765 24.91 -21.19 -12.00
CA VAL A 765 26.24 -21.64 -12.37
C VAL A 765 26.35 -21.79 -13.89
N SER A 766 25.36 -22.43 -14.50
CA SER A 766 25.28 -22.62 -15.94
C SER A 766 25.31 -21.29 -16.68
N ASP A 767 24.50 -20.31 -16.25
CA ASP A 767 24.47 -18.97 -16.80
C ASP A 767 25.80 -18.24 -16.66
N SER A 768 26.43 -18.33 -15.48
CA SER A 768 27.70 -17.66 -15.19
C SER A 768 28.83 -18.21 -16.05
N VAL A 769 28.92 -19.53 -16.15
CA VAL A 769 29.90 -20.23 -17.00
C VAL A 769 29.61 -19.95 -18.48
N SER A 770 28.35 -19.94 -18.88
CA SER A 770 27.95 -19.65 -20.26
C SER A 770 28.37 -18.24 -20.67
N ARG A 771 28.11 -17.24 -19.83
CA ARG A 771 28.55 -15.85 -20.07
C ARG A 771 30.07 -15.71 -20.11
N PHE A 772 30.79 -16.49 -19.29
CA PHE A 772 32.25 -16.45 -19.26
C PHE A 772 32.87 -17.05 -20.52
N LEU A 773 32.30 -18.16 -21.03
CA LEU A 773 32.83 -18.89 -22.19
C LEU A 773 32.31 -18.39 -23.55
N GLY A 774 31.25 -17.56 -23.57
CA GLY A 774 30.61 -17.04 -24.78
C GLY A 774 29.54 -17.98 -25.35
N ASP A 775 28.79 -17.52 -26.36
CA ASP A 775 27.52 -18.15 -26.77
C ASP A 775 27.65 -19.64 -27.19
N ASP A 776 28.60 -19.97 -28.06
CA ASP A 776 28.69 -21.34 -28.62
C ASP A 776 29.26 -22.35 -27.62
N LEU A 777 30.37 -22.02 -26.96
CA LEU A 777 31.03 -22.92 -25.99
C LEU A 777 30.28 -22.93 -24.66
N GLY A 778 29.78 -21.77 -24.24
CA GLY A 778 28.99 -21.59 -23.04
C GLY A 778 27.71 -22.42 -23.05
N ALA A 779 26.97 -22.45 -24.17
CA ALA A 779 25.74 -23.23 -24.27
C ALA A 779 25.92 -24.74 -24.04
N VAL A 780 27.11 -25.28 -24.28
CA VAL A 780 27.40 -26.72 -24.10
C VAL A 780 28.08 -26.99 -22.76
N VAL A 781 29.02 -26.14 -22.34
CA VAL A 781 29.82 -26.33 -21.12
C VAL A 781 29.08 -25.85 -19.88
N GLY A 782 28.33 -24.76 -19.96
CA GLY A 782 27.59 -24.16 -18.85
C GLY A 782 26.70 -25.16 -18.11
N PRO A 783 25.75 -25.83 -18.78
CA PRO A 783 24.87 -26.81 -18.14
C PRO A 783 25.63 -27.96 -17.46
N LYS A 784 26.74 -28.41 -18.07
CA LYS A 784 27.56 -29.50 -17.51
C LYS A 784 28.30 -29.08 -16.24
N VAL A 785 28.80 -27.84 -16.20
CA VAL A 785 29.40 -27.28 -14.97
C VAL A 785 28.33 -27.04 -13.92
N GLY A 786 27.14 -26.57 -14.31
CA GLY A 786 25.98 -26.45 -13.42
C GLY A 786 25.65 -27.78 -12.72
N ALA A 787 25.44 -28.84 -13.49
CA ALA A 787 25.16 -30.18 -12.97
C ALA A 787 26.29 -30.71 -12.07
N ALA A 788 27.55 -30.52 -12.45
CA ALA A 788 28.69 -30.93 -11.61
C ALA A 788 28.74 -30.17 -10.28
N VAL A 789 28.34 -28.89 -10.25
CA VAL A 789 28.23 -28.13 -9.00
C VAL A 789 27.06 -28.62 -8.15
N VAL A 790 25.92 -29.00 -8.76
CA VAL A 790 24.82 -29.64 -8.04
C VAL A 790 25.24 -30.97 -7.41
N ASP A 791 25.95 -31.82 -8.15
CA ASP A 791 26.52 -33.08 -7.63
C ASP A 791 27.45 -32.80 -6.44
N LEU A 792 28.25 -31.74 -6.51
CA LEU A 792 29.15 -31.36 -5.43
C LEU A 792 28.39 -30.89 -4.18
N VAL A 793 27.38 -30.03 -4.31
CA VAL A 793 26.65 -29.49 -3.14
C VAL A 793 25.69 -30.50 -2.52
N THR A 794 25.27 -31.52 -3.27
CA THR A 794 24.46 -32.63 -2.76
C THR A 794 25.30 -33.77 -2.18
N ASP A 795 26.63 -33.76 -2.38
CA ASP A 795 27.54 -34.70 -1.75
C ASP A 795 27.52 -34.54 -0.23
N THR A 796 27.22 -35.63 0.47
CA THR A 796 27.08 -35.62 1.93
C THR A 796 28.35 -35.24 2.68
N THR A 797 29.53 -35.44 2.08
CA THR A 797 30.83 -35.04 2.62
C THR A 797 30.96 -33.52 2.56
N VAL A 798 30.57 -32.93 1.43
CA VAL A 798 30.59 -31.47 1.22
C VAL A 798 29.58 -30.79 2.15
N SER A 799 28.35 -31.31 2.26
CA SER A 799 27.34 -30.75 3.17
C SER A 799 27.75 -30.87 4.65
N THR A 800 28.44 -31.96 5.01
CA THR A 800 28.99 -32.16 6.38
C THR A 800 30.13 -31.20 6.67
N ALA A 801 31.06 -31.01 5.72
CA ALA A 801 32.16 -30.06 5.86
C ALA A 801 31.63 -28.63 5.97
N LEU A 802 30.62 -28.25 5.18
CA LEU A 802 29.99 -26.94 5.24
C LEU A 802 29.25 -26.71 6.57
N THR A 803 28.54 -27.73 7.05
CA THR A 803 27.89 -27.69 8.37
C THR A 803 28.92 -27.49 9.49
N THR A 804 30.02 -28.25 9.44
CA THR A 804 31.12 -28.15 10.41
C THR A 804 31.74 -26.76 10.38
N PHE A 805 32.00 -26.23 9.18
CA PHE A 805 32.47 -24.87 8.99
C PHE A 805 31.54 -23.84 9.67
N VAL A 806 30.23 -23.90 9.41
CA VAL A 806 29.27 -22.95 10.01
C VAL A 806 29.21 -23.11 11.52
N ASN A 807 29.19 -24.33 12.04
CA ASN A 807 29.16 -24.61 13.48
C ASN A 807 30.41 -24.09 14.20
N THR A 808 31.60 -24.33 13.64
CA THR A 808 32.87 -23.81 14.18
C THR A 808 32.89 -22.28 14.10
N ALA A 809 32.56 -21.69 12.96
CA ALA A 809 32.56 -20.24 12.79
C ALA A 809 31.62 -19.56 13.79
N PHE A 810 30.41 -20.09 13.96
CA PHE A 810 29.41 -19.53 14.87
C PHE A 810 29.76 -19.77 16.35
N GLY A 811 30.23 -20.97 16.68
CA GLY A 811 30.65 -21.34 18.03
C GLY A 811 31.81 -20.49 18.53
N ASP A 812 32.86 -20.33 17.73
CA ASP A 812 34.04 -19.52 18.08
C ASP A 812 33.73 -18.02 18.06
N PHE A 813 32.84 -17.57 17.17
CA PHE A 813 32.33 -16.21 17.17
C PHE A 813 31.62 -15.89 18.49
N LEU A 814 30.62 -16.69 18.90
CA LEU A 814 29.89 -16.44 20.14
C LEU A 814 30.72 -16.75 21.40
N GLY A 815 31.67 -17.67 21.32
CA GLY A 815 32.62 -17.97 22.39
C GLY A 815 33.66 -16.86 22.61
N SER A 816 33.81 -15.93 21.68
CA SER A 816 34.76 -14.82 21.79
C SER A 816 34.30 -13.79 22.83
N SER A 817 35.23 -13.40 23.71
CA SER A 817 34.95 -12.46 24.79
C SER A 817 34.40 -11.14 24.27
N GLY A 818 33.25 -10.72 24.81
CA GLY A 818 32.60 -9.45 24.47
C GLY A 818 31.60 -9.49 23.31
N VAL A 819 31.57 -10.57 22.51
CA VAL A 819 30.61 -10.71 21.40
C VAL A 819 29.17 -10.80 21.91
N VAL A 820 28.91 -11.69 22.87
CA VAL A 820 27.57 -11.86 23.45
C VAL A 820 27.05 -10.57 24.07
N SER A 821 27.90 -9.83 24.80
CA SER A 821 27.50 -8.53 25.37
C SER A 821 27.19 -7.50 24.29
N ALA A 822 27.99 -7.42 23.21
CA ALA A 822 27.74 -6.49 22.12
C ALA A 822 26.41 -6.76 21.41
N LEU A 823 26.09 -8.04 21.17
CA LEU A 823 24.82 -8.46 20.58
C LEU A 823 23.64 -8.19 21.51
N ALA A 824 23.81 -8.43 22.81
CA ALA A 824 22.80 -8.15 23.83
C ALA A 824 22.51 -6.64 23.98
N ASP A 825 23.54 -5.79 23.95
CA ASP A 825 23.41 -4.33 24.00
C ASP A 825 22.69 -3.80 22.75
N ALA A 826 23.02 -4.35 21.57
CA ALA A 826 22.33 -4.05 20.33
C ALA A 826 20.84 -4.43 20.41
N ALA A 827 20.53 -5.61 20.92
CA ALA A 827 19.15 -6.06 21.09
C ALA A 827 18.34 -5.16 22.05
N GLY A 828 18.93 -4.76 23.19
CA GLY A 828 18.29 -3.82 24.11
C GLY A 828 18.08 -2.43 23.53
N THR A 829 19.04 -1.96 22.71
CA THR A 829 18.91 -0.69 22.00
C THR A 829 17.74 -0.72 21.00
N LEU A 830 17.58 -1.83 20.27
CA LEU A 830 16.44 -2.02 19.35
C LEU A 830 15.11 -2.13 20.10
N ALA A 831 15.07 -2.84 21.22
CA ALA A 831 13.87 -2.95 22.05
C ALA A 831 13.43 -1.59 22.62
N THR A 832 14.38 -0.77 23.06
CA THR A 832 14.13 0.62 23.48
C THR A 832 13.52 1.41 22.32
N ALA A 833 14.17 1.38 21.16
CA ALA A 833 13.71 2.11 19.98
C ALA A 833 12.32 1.67 19.49
N GLN A 834 11.97 0.41 19.64
CA GLN A 834 10.64 -0.10 19.28
C GLN A 834 9.54 0.52 20.15
N LEU A 835 9.76 0.61 21.47
CA LEU A 835 8.79 1.23 22.39
C LEU A 835 8.75 2.76 22.28
N ASP A 836 9.87 3.38 21.87
CA ASP A 836 9.92 4.80 21.54
C ASP A 836 9.32 5.12 20.16
N GLY A 837 9.04 4.11 19.33
CA GLY A 837 8.59 4.29 17.95
C GLY A 837 9.67 4.82 16.99
N THR A 838 10.94 4.73 17.37
CA THR A 838 12.12 5.29 16.65
C THR A 838 12.97 4.23 15.96
N ILE A 839 12.49 2.98 15.86
CA ILE A 839 13.28 1.84 15.33
C ILE A 839 13.91 2.11 13.95
N LYS A 840 13.21 2.84 13.06
CA LYS A 840 13.72 3.20 11.73
C LYS A 840 14.98 4.07 11.78
N ASP A 841 15.11 4.92 12.78
CA ASP A 841 16.23 5.84 12.95
C ASP A 841 17.40 5.21 13.73
N VAL A 842 17.09 4.21 14.56
CA VAL A 842 18.05 3.53 15.43
C VAL A 842 18.69 2.32 14.75
N LEU A 843 17.95 1.59 13.90
CA LEU A 843 18.45 0.38 13.25
C LEU A 843 19.77 0.59 12.49
N PRO A 844 19.95 1.65 11.66
CA PRO A 844 21.24 1.88 10.98
C PRO A 844 22.39 2.19 11.95
N LYS A 845 22.10 2.82 13.09
CA LYS A 845 23.11 3.15 14.12
C LYS A 845 23.57 1.91 14.87
N VAL A 846 22.64 1.00 15.18
CA VAL A 846 22.97 -0.30 15.78
C VAL A 846 23.82 -1.14 14.84
N GLU A 847 23.47 -1.17 13.54
CA GLU A 847 24.28 -1.85 12.53
C GLU A 847 25.71 -1.27 12.49
N GLN A 848 25.84 0.05 12.43
CA GLN A 848 27.14 0.71 12.43
C GLN A 848 27.93 0.41 13.71
N ALA A 849 27.29 0.47 14.87
CA ALA A 849 27.92 0.20 16.16
C ALA A 849 28.49 -1.22 16.21
N LEU A 850 27.72 -2.23 15.75
CA LEU A 850 28.18 -3.61 15.67
C LEU A 850 29.35 -3.77 14.69
N ARG A 851 29.30 -3.14 13.51
CA ARG A 851 30.39 -3.19 12.52
C ARG A 851 31.71 -2.61 13.04
N THR A 852 31.63 -1.59 13.90
CA THR A 852 32.80 -0.94 14.49
C THR A 852 33.21 -1.51 15.85
N ASN A 853 32.49 -2.52 16.36
CA ASN A 853 32.74 -3.06 17.68
C ASN A 853 33.99 -3.97 17.66
N PRO A 854 35.03 -3.66 18.47
CA PRO A 854 36.27 -4.44 18.47
C PRO A 854 36.07 -5.92 18.86
N ALA A 855 35.12 -6.21 19.76
CA ALA A 855 34.85 -7.59 20.17
C ALA A 855 34.19 -8.40 19.02
N ILE A 856 33.31 -7.76 18.25
CA ILE A 856 32.72 -8.37 17.05
C ILE A 856 33.80 -8.66 16.00
N ASP A 857 34.70 -7.70 15.73
CA ASP A 857 35.79 -7.90 14.79
C ASP A 857 36.74 -9.03 15.22
N ILE A 858 37.16 -9.04 16.50
CA ILE A 858 37.96 -10.14 17.07
C ILE A 858 37.24 -11.48 16.94
N GLY A 859 35.95 -11.52 17.29
CA GLY A 859 35.15 -12.73 17.22
C GLY A 859 34.96 -13.25 15.80
N VAL A 860 34.70 -12.37 14.83
CA VAL A 860 34.57 -12.75 13.41
C VAL A 860 35.90 -13.29 12.91
N ASN A 861 37.01 -12.61 13.20
CA ASN A 861 38.33 -13.07 12.79
C ASN A 861 38.67 -14.43 13.40
N ALA A 862 38.37 -14.65 14.69
CA ALA A 862 38.59 -15.93 15.35
C ALA A 862 37.74 -17.04 14.71
N GLY A 863 36.42 -16.81 14.56
CA GLY A 863 35.51 -17.81 14.01
C GLY A 863 35.80 -18.16 12.54
N VAL A 864 36.02 -17.16 11.70
CA VAL A 864 36.33 -17.39 10.27
C VAL A 864 37.68 -18.08 10.11
N THR A 865 38.71 -17.68 10.86
CA THR A 865 40.04 -18.29 10.75
C THR A 865 40.02 -19.76 11.16
N ALA A 866 39.37 -20.08 12.28
CA ALA A 866 39.25 -21.46 12.75
C ALA A 866 38.42 -22.33 11.80
N ALA A 867 37.28 -21.82 11.34
CA ALA A 867 36.42 -22.53 10.40
C ALA A 867 37.12 -22.76 9.06
N MET A 868 37.82 -21.74 8.53
CA MET A 868 38.58 -21.86 7.27
C MET A 868 39.75 -22.84 7.42
N ALA A 869 40.47 -22.83 8.54
CA ALA A 869 41.50 -23.82 8.81
C ALA A 869 40.94 -25.25 8.82
N GLY A 870 39.75 -25.44 9.42
CA GLY A 870 39.02 -26.70 9.39
C GLY A 870 38.65 -27.15 7.97
N LEU A 871 38.04 -26.25 7.20
CA LEU A 871 37.62 -26.52 5.82
C LEU A 871 38.81 -26.85 4.90
N LEU A 872 39.89 -26.06 4.97
CA LEU A 872 41.10 -26.29 4.16
C LEU A 872 41.84 -27.56 4.57
N GLY A 873 41.71 -28.00 5.83
CA GLY A 873 42.28 -29.23 6.35
C GLY A 873 41.40 -30.48 6.14
N ASP A 874 40.18 -30.34 5.64
CA ASP A 874 39.22 -31.43 5.47
C ASP A 874 39.60 -32.30 4.25
N MET A 875 40.38 -33.36 4.50
CA MET A 875 40.81 -34.29 3.45
C MET A 875 39.63 -34.95 2.70
N PRO A 876 38.57 -35.44 3.37
CA PRO A 876 37.37 -35.94 2.69
C PRO A 876 36.73 -34.93 1.72
N LEU A 877 36.58 -33.66 2.13
CA LEU A 877 36.04 -32.60 1.27
C LEU A 877 36.85 -32.46 -0.02
N TRP A 878 38.17 -32.33 0.10
CA TRP A 878 39.03 -32.16 -1.08
C TRP A 878 39.06 -33.39 -1.98
N SER A 879 38.89 -34.59 -1.41
CA SER A 879 38.72 -35.81 -2.20
C SER A 879 37.40 -35.83 -2.97
N ALA A 880 36.31 -35.32 -2.40
CA ALA A 880 35.02 -35.20 -3.08
C ALA A 880 35.09 -34.18 -4.23
N VAL A 881 35.70 -33.01 -3.97
CA VAL A 881 35.94 -31.97 -4.99
C VAL A 881 36.78 -32.51 -6.14
N ASP A 882 37.90 -33.18 -5.84
CA ASP A 882 38.78 -33.78 -6.86
C ASP A 882 38.05 -34.83 -7.72
N GLY A 883 37.19 -35.64 -7.09
CA GLY A 883 36.34 -36.60 -7.78
C GLY A 883 35.37 -35.93 -8.78
N VAL A 884 34.67 -34.88 -8.35
CA VAL A 884 33.74 -34.13 -9.20
C VAL A 884 34.47 -33.43 -10.35
N VAL A 885 35.60 -32.76 -10.07
CA VAL A 885 36.41 -32.09 -11.10
C VAL A 885 36.94 -33.09 -12.12
N SER A 886 37.46 -34.23 -11.67
CA SER A 886 37.94 -35.30 -12.55
C SER A 886 36.82 -35.86 -13.43
N SER A 887 35.63 -36.06 -12.88
CA SER A 887 34.44 -36.50 -13.62
C SER A 887 34.02 -35.48 -14.66
N LEU A 888 33.94 -34.20 -14.28
CA LEU A 888 33.58 -33.09 -15.18
C LEU A 888 34.57 -32.96 -16.34
N VAL A 889 35.88 -32.93 -16.05
CA VAL A 889 36.92 -32.80 -17.09
C VAL A 889 36.90 -34.02 -18.02
N GLY A 890 36.79 -35.23 -17.47
CA GLY A 890 36.66 -36.45 -18.26
C GLY A 890 35.42 -36.42 -19.16
N GLY A 891 34.28 -35.97 -18.62
CA GLY A 891 33.01 -35.83 -19.34
C GLY A 891 33.08 -34.79 -20.46
N LEU A 892 33.66 -33.61 -20.19
CA LEU A 892 33.82 -32.55 -21.20
C LEU A 892 34.76 -32.97 -22.33
N LEU A 893 35.87 -33.65 -22.00
CA LEU A 893 36.83 -34.12 -23.00
C LEU A 893 36.26 -35.24 -23.87
N ALA A 894 35.33 -36.04 -23.34
CA ALA A 894 34.66 -37.11 -24.09
C ALA A 894 33.43 -36.62 -24.89
N ASP A 895 32.95 -35.41 -24.64
CA ASP A 895 31.73 -34.89 -25.25
C ASP A 895 31.96 -34.41 -26.70
N VAL A 896 31.22 -35.02 -27.63
CA VAL A 896 31.35 -34.77 -29.07
C VAL A 896 30.94 -33.34 -29.45
N GLN A 897 29.96 -32.74 -28.76
CA GLN A 897 29.53 -31.37 -29.03
C GLN A 897 30.58 -30.37 -28.55
N VAL A 898 31.17 -30.60 -27.36
CA VAL A 898 32.28 -29.78 -26.85
C VAL A 898 33.47 -29.87 -27.82
N GLN A 899 33.84 -31.08 -28.27
CA GLN A 899 34.92 -31.27 -29.23
C GLN A 899 34.65 -30.54 -30.56
N SER A 900 33.41 -30.57 -31.06
CA SER A 900 33.01 -29.88 -32.29
C SER A 900 33.14 -28.36 -32.16
N VAL A 901 32.56 -27.77 -31.12
CA VAL A 901 32.61 -26.31 -30.89
C VAL A 901 34.05 -25.83 -30.68
N LEU A 902 34.87 -26.61 -29.99
CA LEU A 902 36.29 -26.30 -29.79
C LEU A 902 37.05 -26.35 -31.11
N ALA A 903 36.81 -27.35 -31.95
CA ALA A 903 37.41 -27.46 -33.28
C ALA A 903 37.04 -26.26 -34.16
N ASP A 904 35.78 -25.84 -34.17
CA ASP A 904 35.30 -24.69 -34.92
C ASP A 904 35.91 -23.37 -34.41
N THR A 905 36.01 -23.21 -33.09
CA THR A 905 36.63 -22.04 -32.45
C THR A 905 38.12 -21.94 -32.82
N VAL A 906 38.85 -23.06 -32.76
CA VAL A 906 40.27 -23.12 -33.17
C VAL A 906 40.40 -22.79 -34.66
N ALA A 907 39.53 -23.34 -35.51
CA ALA A 907 39.54 -23.05 -36.94
C ALA A 907 39.32 -21.56 -37.24
N GLN A 908 38.40 -20.90 -36.54
CA GLN A 908 38.16 -19.45 -36.67
C GLN A 908 39.36 -18.62 -36.18
N LEU A 909 39.96 -18.95 -35.04
CA LEU A 909 41.14 -18.26 -34.51
C LEU A 909 42.33 -18.38 -35.46
N VAL A 910 42.60 -19.58 -35.96
CA VAL A 910 43.67 -19.83 -36.94
C VAL A 910 43.40 -19.01 -38.20
N SER A 911 42.16 -19.00 -38.69
CA SER A 911 41.77 -18.21 -39.87
C SER A 911 41.97 -16.71 -39.67
N ALA A 912 41.55 -16.16 -38.51
CA ALA A 912 41.74 -14.75 -38.18
C ALA A 912 43.21 -14.34 -38.05
N GLN A 913 44.07 -15.23 -37.52
CA GLN A 913 45.52 -14.98 -37.44
C GLN A 913 46.21 -15.06 -38.81
N LEU A 914 45.73 -15.92 -39.70
CA LEU A 914 46.21 -16.01 -41.08
C LEU A 914 45.79 -14.77 -41.89
N GLU A 915 44.59 -14.24 -41.67
CA GLU A 915 44.13 -12.99 -42.28
C GLU A 915 44.94 -11.78 -41.81
N LYS A 916 45.28 -11.68 -40.52
CA LYS A 916 46.14 -10.60 -39.99
C LYS A 916 47.59 -10.63 -40.50
N LYS A 917 48.04 -11.75 -41.06
CA LYS A 917 49.39 -11.89 -41.66
C LYS A 917 49.42 -11.57 -43.16
N LYS A 918 48.27 -11.45 -43.81
CA LYS A 918 48.13 -10.90 -45.17
C LYS A 918 48.02 -9.38 -45.09
#